data_AF-A0A1Q9D839-F1
#
_entry.id   AF-A0A1Q9D839-F1
#
_cell.length_a   1.000
_cell.length_b   1.000
_cell.length_c   1.000
_cell.angle_alpha   90.00
_cell.angle_beta   90.00
_cell.angle_gamma   90.00
#
_symmetry.space_group_name_H-M   'P 1'
#
loop_
_entity.id
_entity.type
_entity.pdbx_description
1 polymer ?
#
loop_
_entity_poly.entity_id
_entity_poly.type
_entity_poly.pdbx_seq_one_letter_code
_entity_poly.pdbx_strand_id
1 'polypeptide(L)'
;MSADAAGLLRDAEWHIDEEESQLAEQKAQKALSILRENSQDSPGPADAVRMLALACSARGDRKAGLGLLAQELSRDGCSQRQRAVLRLAFAEIANSRCGSKRREEALEAALEAVTAFRELGEQRLEGWALIALAHTHVQKGTKSEVPEELTKALEAAAQAQVVFREVGDRVGEGKAMHTTAVALSFQNNIDEAVARSRELVSYWRDLGYTRLEAFQQECVSEWELVRHRPEEALEAAQAALEQKMQREAQRQAQVDPVPARSAAALIHASNAYLTMGKTDEALKLSQERLETFRRNRDFESEIVAQSSIVSVYVNSGRLRQAADVAEETLRKVQSRPSSRLLKCWEIDLLQTLAKIYLRAEDVENAEKIVDQTIAVASEQKDRKSLAAAYLLQSELALLKKEHRLGLKAAMRSRDLSRKTQTKKGEASALLQLCSAYCARGELKRGAAVTVESQRIFNSVGDREGEADALRMQAEVRLHLNDFPRAIAAARRCRELQREMGDRKSEAWACVQLAQTLLSAASDEEKQELDLRAKAKEEKARSEGKVPESADETGTRNDWFQGDDEDDNQERPAKAAFERALQAAKDALQLSRPQEDEQLLSRALLSLATAQMMCLEADAAAKSIEEGLPVAQTVADASAEAHFILVKSQLAEFNGAKSHPEAKQLANEALQLFTTQRDESGEAAAQAILKRLTPKTIGVRPTDTGGPRYYAAEGDDEMEEYWEEEVIEEGGGGGGPVEIQAYSGPNPSEIVATVSDVALGLIGVETLDADEPLMDAGLDSLAAVEFGNTLAKEFSGVALPSTLMFDFPSVKLLSGFIDASMREAHDKSEAQRAQSAAAGGGGGGQRRTRMVKKFRPKPGGARRKPMSFNQQAMPVQMVPAIPQAAPGGGGPVASQAAEVAPYKGPTLAEIEEVVKDTALSLIGVESLDNDEPLMDAGLDSLAAVEFGNAIQKDFAGLTMPNTLMFDYPSVKRLTEFINEGLIVGARKQVQGQIEDMVGEKVDPDEILALAKYLSRLVLASIDDVFAQAMKIQNWLNQITKIFSKLQAPNAWISPVGLNCVQPYRNAQKAVVRSKRQTVTLKTGDAPTINQMRQRMGYPPNFIHSLDASHMMMVAESCQREGMTFAAVHDSFWTHACDTAKLNMLTREAFVELHRQPILAELYEDMKVHLGGQAPPPLPEQGQLDLDRVRDSLYFFA
;
A
#
# COMPACT_ATOMS: atom_id res chain seq x y z
N MET A 1 3.80 -1.54 68.39
CA MET A 1 2.43 -1.07 68.08
C MET A 1 1.49 -1.53 69.18
N SER A 2 0.46 -0.75 69.55
CA SER A 2 -0.63 -1.26 70.40
C SER A 2 -1.44 -2.30 69.64
N ALA A 3 -1.97 -3.32 70.33
CA ALA A 3 -2.74 -4.40 69.71
C ALA A 3 -3.98 -3.87 68.96
N ASP A 4 -4.60 -2.81 69.49
CA ASP A 4 -5.78 -2.17 68.90
C ASP A 4 -5.48 -1.49 67.56
N ALA A 5 -4.34 -0.80 67.43
CA ALA A 5 -3.93 -0.19 66.16
C ALA A 5 -3.55 -1.24 65.11
N ALA A 6 -2.92 -2.35 65.52
CA ALA A 6 -2.59 -3.47 64.63
C ALA A 6 -3.85 -4.21 64.12
N GLY A 7 -4.90 -4.28 64.93
CA GLY A 7 -6.20 -4.80 64.52
C GLY A 7 -6.84 -3.89 63.46
N LEU A 8 -6.89 -2.59 63.71
CA LEU A 8 -7.49 -1.61 62.78
C LEU A 8 -6.80 -1.55 61.42
N LEU A 9 -5.48 -1.75 61.36
CA LEU A 9 -4.75 -1.79 60.08
C LEU A 9 -5.05 -3.06 59.28
N ARG A 10 -5.20 -4.21 59.96
CA ARG A 10 -5.62 -5.46 59.30
C ARG A 10 -7.06 -5.36 58.79
N ASP A 11 -7.96 -4.76 59.57
CA ASP A 11 -9.31 -4.44 59.12
C ASP A 11 -9.27 -3.54 57.88
N ALA A 12 -8.44 -2.48 57.90
CA ALA A 12 -8.31 -1.56 56.78
C ALA A 12 -7.79 -2.26 55.50
N GLU A 13 -6.77 -3.10 55.62
CA GLU A 13 -6.23 -3.91 54.52
C GLU A 13 -7.30 -4.86 53.95
N TRP A 14 -8.07 -5.54 54.82
CA TRP A 14 -9.19 -6.38 54.41
C TRP A 14 -10.27 -5.58 53.67
N HIS A 15 -10.66 -4.41 54.19
CA HIS A 15 -11.64 -3.54 53.55
C HIS A 15 -11.14 -2.97 52.22
N ILE A 16 -9.83 -2.73 52.04
CA ILE A 16 -9.26 -2.36 50.73
C ILE A 16 -9.45 -3.51 49.73
N ASP A 17 -9.12 -4.74 50.13
CA ASP A 17 -9.26 -5.93 49.29
C ASP A 17 -10.71 -6.23 48.93
N GLU A 18 -11.65 -5.88 49.82
CA GLU A 18 -13.10 -6.01 49.62
C GLU A 18 -13.75 -4.77 48.96
N GLU A 19 -12.92 -3.79 48.54
CA GLU A 19 -13.27 -2.47 47.96
C GLU A 19 -14.18 -1.56 48.78
N GLU A 20 -14.21 -1.77 50.09
CA GLU A 20 -14.93 -0.94 51.06
C GLU A 20 -14.10 0.30 51.42
N SER A 21 -13.79 1.10 50.39
CA SER A 21 -12.80 2.20 50.43
C SER A 21 -13.05 3.20 51.56
N GLN A 22 -14.32 3.54 51.84
CA GLN A 22 -14.69 4.46 52.92
C GLN A 22 -14.46 3.86 54.31
N LEU A 23 -14.79 2.58 54.49
CA LEU A 23 -14.61 1.89 55.76
C LEU A 23 -13.12 1.64 56.01
N ALA A 24 -12.36 1.27 54.98
CA ALA A 24 -10.91 1.20 55.01
C ALA A 24 -10.28 2.54 55.43
N GLU A 25 -10.71 3.65 54.82
CA GLU A 25 -10.24 5.00 55.15
C GLU A 25 -10.55 5.34 56.62
N GLN A 26 -11.78 5.11 57.09
CA GLN A 26 -12.16 5.34 58.50
C GLN A 26 -11.31 4.52 59.48
N LYS A 27 -11.10 3.23 59.18
CA LYS A 27 -10.30 2.32 60.01
C LYS A 27 -8.83 2.74 60.04
N ALA A 28 -8.26 3.09 58.89
CA ALA A 28 -6.89 3.56 58.78
C ALA A 28 -6.69 4.94 59.43
N GLN A 29 -7.68 5.85 59.34
CA GLN A 29 -7.67 7.15 60.00
C GLN A 29 -7.66 7.00 61.54
N LYS A 30 -8.49 6.08 62.05
CA LYS A 30 -8.56 5.75 63.48
C LYS A 30 -7.28 5.08 63.98
N ALA A 31 -6.67 4.21 63.17
CA ALA A 31 -5.36 3.65 63.49
C ALA A 31 -4.29 4.75 63.56
N LEU A 32 -4.30 5.69 62.60
CA LEU A 32 -3.34 6.80 62.55
C LEU A 32 -3.46 7.72 63.78
N SER A 33 -4.66 8.04 64.25
CA SER A 33 -4.84 8.89 65.44
C SER A 33 -4.29 8.23 66.70
N ILE A 34 -4.61 6.94 66.92
CA ILE A 34 -4.10 6.16 68.06
C ILE A 34 -2.57 6.07 68.04
N LEU A 35 -1.98 5.89 66.85
CA LEU A 35 -0.53 5.76 66.71
C LEU A 35 0.21 7.09 66.91
N ARG A 36 -0.40 8.23 66.55
CA ARG A 36 0.17 9.57 66.77
C ARG A 36 0.09 10.04 68.22
N GLU A 37 -0.92 9.62 68.97
CA GLU A 37 -1.07 9.94 70.40
C GLU A 37 -0.03 9.24 71.28
N ASN A 38 0.49 8.08 70.85
CA ASN A 38 1.35 7.23 71.68
C ASN A 38 2.87 7.39 71.46
N SER A 39 3.34 8.10 70.42
CA SER A 39 4.74 8.54 70.19
C SER A 39 4.93 8.98 68.72
N GLN A 40 5.57 10.14 68.47
CA GLN A 40 5.95 10.58 67.12
C GLN A 40 7.04 9.71 66.47
N ASP A 41 7.88 9.03 67.26
CA ASP A 41 8.99 8.18 66.78
C ASP A 41 8.62 6.70 66.64
N SER A 42 7.33 6.35 66.73
CA SER A 42 6.86 4.97 66.50
C SER A 42 6.90 4.64 65.00
N PRO A 43 7.24 3.40 64.58
CA PRO A 43 7.21 2.99 63.18
C PRO A 43 5.78 2.87 62.58
N GLY A 44 4.75 2.74 63.42
CA GLY A 44 3.37 2.45 63.01
C GLY A 44 2.60 3.54 62.22
N PRO A 45 2.82 4.87 62.42
CA PRO A 45 2.12 5.90 61.66
C PRO A 45 2.34 5.82 60.15
N ALA A 46 3.52 5.36 59.68
CA ALA A 46 3.78 5.20 58.25
C ALA A 46 2.93 4.08 57.63
N ASP A 47 2.72 2.98 58.35
CA ASP A 47 1.87 1.86 57.93
C ASP A 47 0.39 2.30 57.81
N ALA A 48 -0.08 3.13 58.76
CA ALA A 48 -1.40 3.74 58.70
C ALA A 48 -1.56 4.74 57.54
N VAL A 49 -0.54 5.54 57.26
CA VAL A 49 -0.51 6.47 56.12
C VAL A 49 -0.52 5.70 54.80
N ARG A 50 0.21 4.58 54.67
CA ARG A 50 0.14 3.71 53.49
C ARG A 50 -1.29 3.22 53.25
N MET A 51 -1.95 2.66 54.27
CA MET A 51 -3.34 2.18 54.15
C MET A 51 -4.33 3.30 53.79
N LEU A 52 -4.18 4.48 54.39
CA LEU A 52 -4.97 5.67 54.02
C LEU A 52 -4.77 6.06 52.56
N ALA A 53 -3.52 6.14 52.10
CA ALA A 53 -3.21 6.52 50.72
C ALA A 53 -3.77 5.51 49.71
N LEU A 54 -3.69 4.20 50.03
CA LEU A 54 -4.29 3.13 49.23
C LEU A 54 -5.83 3.24 49.21
N ALA A 55 -6.47 3.50 50.35
CA ALA A 55 -7.93 3.69 50.44
C ALA A 55 -8.39 4.93 49.63
N CYS A 56 -7.67 6.05 49.69
CA CYS A 56 -7.93 7.22 48.86
C CYS A 56 -7.79 6.90 47.36
N SER A 57 -6.76 6.12 46.99
CA SER A 57 -6.55 5.66 45.62
C SER A 57 -7.69 4.76 45.13
N ALA A 58 -8.15 3.82 45.96
CA ALA A 58 -9.27 2.92 45.67
C ALA A 58 -10.61 3.67 45.47
N ARG A 59 -10.80 4.77 46.19
CA ARG A 59 -11.93 5.71 46.01
C ARG A 59 -11.83 6.55 44.72
N GLY A 60 -10.71 6.50 44.01
CA GLY A 60 -10.45 7.28 42.80
C GLY A 60 -9.78 8.63 43.04
N ASP A 61 -9.46 8.99 44.29
CA ASP A 61 -8.76 10.23 44.65
C ASP A 61 -7.26 10.00 44.88
N ARG A 62 -6.57 9.63 43.79
CA ARG A 62 -5.11 9.38 43.83
C ARG A 62 -4.31 10.63 44.18
N LYS A 63 -4.82 11.82 43.85
CA LYS A 63 -4.12 13.08 44.12
C LYS A 63 -4.07 13.34 45.62
N ALA A 64 -5.16 13.09 46.34
CA ALA A 64 -5.16 13.13 47.80
C ALA A 64 -4.18 12.09 48.39
N GLY A 65 -4.23 10.84 47.92
CA GLY A 65 -3.32 9.78 48.38
C GLY A 65 -1.84 10.13 48.18
N LEU A 66 -1.44 10.57 46.98
CA LEU A 66 -0.06 10.99 46.70
C LEU A 66 0.34 12.26 47.47
N GLY A 67 -0.59 13.19 47.69
CA GLY A 67 -0.37 14.38 48.50
C GLY A 67 -0.07 14.06 49.96
N LEU A 68 -0.80 13.10 50.55
CA LEU A 68 -0.55 12.59 51.90
C LEU A 68 0.85 11.98 52.01
N LEU A 69 1.25 11.15 51.04
CA LEU A 69 2.59 10.54 51.02
C LEU A 69 3.70 11.59 50.93
N ALA A 70 3.55 12.57 50.03
CA ALA A 70 4.54 13.65 49.86
C ALA A 70 4.69 14.51 51.13
N GLN A 71 3.58 14.81 51.81
CA GLN A 71 3.59 15.55 53.06
C GLN A 71 4.37 14.80 54.15
N GLU A 72 4.14 13.49 54.31
CA GLU A 72 4.83 12.69 55.33
C GLU A 72 6.30 12.43 54.98
N LEU A 73 6.65 12.29 53.69
CA LEU A 73 8.03 12.18 53.22
C LEU A 73 8.86 13.46 53.50
N SER A 74 8.20 14.63 53.54
CA SER A 74 8.86 15.93 53.77
C SER A 74 9.10 16.29 55.24
N ARG A 75 8.67 15.45 56.19
CA ARG A 75 8.86 15.71 57.63
C ARG A 75 10.29 15.42 58.08
N ASP A 76 10.86 16.35 58.84
CA ASP A 76 12.16 16.18 59.50
C ASP A 76 12.12 15.00 60.49
N GLY A 77 13.14 14.15 60.47
CA GLY A 77 13.25 12.97 61.34
C GLY A 77 12.68 11.66 60.78
N CYS A 78 12.24 11.61 59.52
CA CYS A 78 11.74 10.38 58.89
C CYS A 78 12.81 9.27 58.83
N SER A 79 12.59 8.20 59.60
CA SER A 79 13.49 7.03 59.68
C SER A 79 13.58 6.26 58.36
N GLN A 80 14.65 5.46 58.19
CA GLN A 80 14.84 4.62 56.99
C GLN A 80 13.64 3.71 56.72
N ARG A 81 13.09 3.06 57.77
CA ARG A 81 11.89 2.21 57.66
C ARG A 81 10.65 3.00 57.23
N GLN A 82 10.37 4.15 57.86
CA GLN A 82 9.21 4.98 57.52
C GLN A 82 9.29 5.44 56.05
N ARG A 83 10.48 5.86 55.60
CA ARG A 83 10.72 6.24 54.21
C ARG A 83 10.44 5.10 53.24
N ALA A 84 10.90 3.88 53.56
CA ALA A 84 10.66 2.69 52.74
C ALA A 84 9.16 2.37 52.60
N VAL A 85 8.39 2.45 53.70
CA VAL A 85 6.93 2.23 53.69
C VAL A 85 6.20 3.26 52.82
N LEU A 86 6.59 4.54 52.90
CA LEU A 86 5.99 5.60 52.09
C LEU A 86 6.37 5.47 50.60
N ARG A 87 7.60 5.04 50.29
CA ARG A 87 8.06 4.74 48.92
C ARG A 87 7.33 3.52 48.33
N LEU A 88 7.10 2.48 49.13
CA LEU A 88 6.25 1.36 48.74
C LEU A 88 4.83 1.83 48.38
N ALA A 89 4.19 2.60 49.25
CA ALA A 89 2.85 3.13 49.01
C ALA A 89 2.81 4.00 47.74
N PHE A 90 3.86 4.79 47.50
CA PHE A 90 3.99 5.57 46.27
C PHE A 90 4.03 4.66 45.03
N ALA A 91 4.86 3.62 45.04
CA ALA A 91 4.96 2.66 43.94
C ALA A 91 3.62 1.95 43.67
N GLU A 92 2.92 1.50 44.71
CA GLU A 92 1.62 0.84 44.61
C GLU A 92 0.57 1.74 43.95
N ILE A 93 0.53 3.03 44.30
CA ILE A 93 -0.41 3.99 43.70
C ILE A 93 0.04 4.37 42.28
N ALA A 94 1.33 4.61 42.08
CA ALA A 94 1.91 5.06 40.82
C ALA A 94 1.97 3.96 39.72
N ASN A 95 1.78 2.70 40.08
CA ASN A 95 1.63 1.61 39.12
C ASN A 95 0.34 1.70 38.28
N SER A 96 -0.67 2.45 38.73
CA SER A 96 -1.96 2.55 38.05
C SER A 96 -2.00 3.69 36.99
N ARG A 97 -1.92 3.36 35.69
CA ARG A 97 -2.14 4.28 34.55
C ARG A 97 -1.37 5.62 34.62
N CYS A 98 -0.04 5.56 34.75
CA CYS A 98 0.82 6.75 34.83
C CYS A 98 1.60 7.05 33.53
N GLY A 99 2.09 8.29 33.37
CA GLY A 99 2.99 8.68 32.27
C GLY A 99 4.37 7.99 32.35
N SER A 100 5.24 8.14 31.34
CA SER A 100 6.58 7.53 31.33
C SER A 100 7.41 7.92 32.55
N LYS A 101 7.50 9.21 32.84
CA LYS A 101 8.27 9.75 33.97
C LYS A 101 7.83 9.18 35.32
N ARG A 102 6.53 9.12 35.58
CA ARG A 102 5.98 8.57 36.84
C ARG A 102 6.20 7.05 36.98
N ARG A 103 6.37 6.31 35.88
CA ARG A 103 6.71 4.88 35.95
C ARG A 103 8.17 4.66 36.36
N GLU A 104 9.07 5.53 35.92
CA GLU A 104 10.47 5.49 36.37
C GLU A 104 10.56 5.82 37.86
N GLU A 105 9.86 6.87 38.30
CA GLU A 105 9.76 7.22 39.72
C GLU A 105 9.15 6.06 40.56
N ALA A 106 8.15 5.34 40.02
CA ALA A 106 7.56 4.18 40.68
C ALA A 106 8.55 3.00 40.78
N LEU A 107 9.33 2.76 39.71
CA LEU A 107 10.33 1.70 39.66
C LEU A 107 11.44 1.95 40.68
N GLU A 108 11.96 3.18 40.72
CA GLU A 108 12.97 3.62 41.69
C GLU A 108 12.43 3.47 43.12
N ALA A 109 11.21 3.94 43.38
CA ALA A 109 10.58 3.80 44.69
C ALA A 109 10.37 2.33 45.11
N ALA A 110 10.01 1.44 44.18
CA ALA A 110 9.87 0.01 44.46
C ALA A 110 11.22 -0.65 44.78
N LEU A 111 12.28 -0.35 44.00
CA LEU A 111 13.63 -0.87 44.24
C LEU A 111 14.22 -0.37 45.56
N GLU A 112 14.07 0.92 45.88
CA GLU A 112 14.44 1.49 47.18
C GLU A 112 13.71 0.78 48.33
N ALA A 113 12.42 0.49 48.18
CA ALA A 113 11.65 -0.20 49.20
C ALA A 113 12.11 -1.66 49.40
N VAL A 114 12.33 -2.41 48.32
CA VAL A 114 12.82 -3.81 48.40
C VAL A 114 14.18 -3.86 49.11
N THR A 115 15.12 -3.01 48.71
CA THR A 115 16.47 -2.97 49.32
C THR A 115 16.42 -2.60 50.80
N ALA A 116 15.67 -1.55 51.16
CA ALA A 116 15.53 -1.13 52.54
C ALA A 116 14.87 -2.19 53.43
N PHE A 117 13.80 -2.86 52.96
CA PHE A 117 13.14 -3.90 53.78
C PHE A 117 14.00 -5.15 53.96
N ARG A 118 14.82 -5.50 52.95
CA ARG A 118 15.78 -6.60 53.07
C ARG A 118 16.88 -6.30 54.09
N GLU A 119 17.41 -5.07 54.10
CA GLU A 119 18.38 -4.63 55.12
C GLU A 119 17.79 -4.58 56.53
N LEU A 120 16.52 -4.19 56.64
CA LEU A 120 15.80 -4.11 57.91
C LEU A 120 15.26 -5.47 58.41
N GLY A 121 15.29 -6.51 57.57
CA GLY A 121 14.74 -7.84 57.89
C GLY A 121 13.20 -7.90 57.95
N GLU A 122 12.51 -6.95 57.31
CA GLU A 122 11.05 -6.83 57.31
C GLU A 122 10.42 -7.65 56.16
N GLN A 123 10.43 -8.98 56.31
CA GLN A 123 10.07 -9.93 55.23
C GLN A 123 8.65 -9.69 54.64
N ARG A 124 7.63 -9.41 55.47
CA ARG A 124 6.26 -9.16 54.95
C ARG A 124 6.23 -7.95 54.01
N LEU A 125 6.89 -6.85 54.38
CA LEU A 125 6.93 -5.62 53.58
C LEU A 125 7.85 -5.75 52.37
N GLU A 126 8.92 -6.55 52.45
CA GLU A 126 9.73 -6.94 51.29
C GLU A 126 8.85 -7.63 50.23
N GLY A 127 8.01 -8.60 50.63
CA GLY A 127 7.09 -9.27 49.71
C GLY A 127 6.14 -8.29 48.98
N TRP A 128 5.58 -7.31 49.68
CA TRP A 128 4.72 -6.29 49.07
C TRP A 128 5.49 -5.37 48.13
N ALA A 129 6.74 -5.01 48.48
CA ALA A 129 7.61 -4.23 47.61
C ALA A 129 8.00 -4.99 46.33
N LEU A 130 8.22 -6.30 46.43
CA LEU A 130 8.44 -7.18 45.27
C LEU A 130 7.20 -7.27 44.36
N ILE A 131 5.98 -7.34 44.92
CA ILE A 131 4.73 -7.25 44.11
C ILE A 131 4.64 -5.89 43.40
N ALA A 132 4.91 -4.79 44.12
CA ALA A 132 4.88 -3.46 43.52
C ALA A 132 5.91 -3.34 42.39
N LEU A 133 7.12 -3.88 42.58
CA LEU A 133 8.18 -3.96 41.57
C LEU A 133 7.74 -4.78 40.35
N ALA A 134 7.15 -5.96 40.58
CA ALA A 134 6.64 -6.83 39.52
C ALA A 134 5.56 -6.11 38.68
N HIS A 135 4.59 -5.44 39.31
CA HIS A 135 3.60 -4.64 38.62
C HIS A 135 4.22 -3.51 37.78
N THR A 136 5.25 -2.83 38.29
CA THR A 136 5.96 -1.79 37.52
C THR A 136 6.63 -2.38 36.28
N HIS A 137 7.30 -3.53 36.42
CA HIS A 137 7.93 -4.23 35.31
C HIS A 137 6.92 -4.74 34.28
N VAL A 138 5.77 -5.29 34.69
CA VAL A 138 4.67 -5.63 33.78
C VAL A 138 4.26 -4.40 32.97
N GLN A 139 3.99 -3.26 33.64
CA GLN A 139 3.58 -2.02 32.96
C GLN A 139 4.64 -1.47 32.00
N LYS A 140 5.94 -1.69 32.26
CA LYS A 140 7.02 -1.33 31.34
C LYS A 140 7.12 -2.33 30.17
N GLY A 141 7.01 -3.62 30.45
CA GLY A 141 7.01 -4.70 29.46
C GLY A 141 5.84 -4.58 28.46
N THR A 142 4.66 -4.12 28.88
CA THR A 142 3.53 -3.90 27.96
C THR A 142 3.78 -2.84 26.87
N LYS A 143 4.82 -2.02 26.99
CA LYS A 143 5.15 -0.93 26.04
C LYS A 143 6.50 -1.09 25.35
N SER A 144 7.35 -1.97 25.86
CA SER A 144 8.72 -2.16 25.38
C SER A 144 8.82 -3.60 24.88
N GLU A 145 9.29 -3.81 23.65
CA GLU A 145 9.56 -5.12 23.04
C GLU A 145 10.77 -5.82 23.71
N VAL A 146 10.90 -5.71 25.03
CA VAL A 146 12.01 -6.23 25.82
C VAL A 146 11.44 -7.36 26.69
N PRO A 147 11.52 -8.62 26.23
CA PRO A 147 11.13 -9.80 27.02
C PRO A 147 11.77 -9.84 28.41
N GLU A 148 12.92 -9.19 28.56
CA GLU A 148 13.65 -9.07 29.81
C GLU A 148 12.85 -8.38 30.92
N GLU A 149 12.04 -7.34 30.62
CA GLU A 149 11.26 -6.65 31.66
C GLU A 149 10.13 -7.54 32.19
N LEU A 150 9.48 -8.31 31.32
CA LEU A 150 8.46 -9.28 31.75
C LEU A 150 9.10 -10.45 32.53
N THR A 151 10.31 -10.84 32.17
CA THR A 151 11.08 -11.86 32.90
C THR A 151 11.42 -11.36 34.32
N LYS A 152 11.89 -10.11 34.45
CA LYS A 152 12.09 -9.46 35.76
C LYS A 152 10.81 -9.38 36.58
N ALA A 153 9.65 -9.15 35.94
CA ALA A 153 8.37 -9.18 36.63
C ALA A 153 8.04 -10.57 37.20
N LEU A 154 8.26 -11.64 36.42
CA LEU A 154 8.07 -13.02 36.89
C LEU A 154 9.02 -13.38 38.02
N GLU A 155 10.30 -13.00 37.93
CA GLU A 155 11.28 -13.21 38.99
C GLU A 155 10.88 -12.51 40.28
N ALA A 156 10.49 -11.23 40.21
CA ALA A 156 10.04 -10.47 41.37
C ALA A 156 8.75 -11.06 41.99
N ALA A 157 7.79 -11.49 41.17
CA ALA A 157 6.56 -12.12 41.65
C ALA A 157 6.84 -13.50 42.29
N ALA A 158 7.73 -14.31 41.71
CA ALA A 158 8.14 -15.59 42.28
C ALA A 158 8.89 -15.42 43.61
N GLN A 159 9.77 -14.43 43.70
CA GLN A 159 10.43 -14.06 44.97
C GLN A 159 9.41 -13.63 46.02
N ALA A 160 8.45 -12.77 45.66
CA ALA A 160 7.39 -12.36 46.57
C ALA A 160 6.58 -13.57 47.10
N GLN A 161 6.25 -14.51 46.22
CA GLN A 161 5.51 -15.72 46.59
C GLN A 161 6.28 -16.55 47.64
N VAL A 162 7.58 -16.75 47.45
CA VAL A 162 8.43 -17.48 48.40
C VAL A 162 8.47 -16.76 49.75
N VAL A 163 8.71 -15.45 49.74
CA VAL A 163 8.75 -14.63 50.97
C VAL A 163 7.43 -14.70 51.74
N PHE A 164 6.29 -14.57 51.06
CA PHE A 164 4.98 -14.68 51.71
C PHE A 164 4.69 -16.07 52.28
N ARG A 165 5.15 -17.13 51.59
CA ARG A 165 5.04 -18.50 52.10
C ARG A 165 5.85 -18.72 53.37
N GLU A 166 7.07 -18.18 53.44
CA GLU A 166 7.92 -18.26 54.63
C GLU A 166 7.34 -17.48 55.82
N VAL A 167 6.77 -16.31 55.56
CA VAL A 167 6.11 -15.47 56.57
C VAL A 167 4.74 -16.02 56.99
N GLY A 168 4.14 -16.91 56.19
CA GLY A 168 2.79 -17.46 56.41
C GLY A 168 1.65 -16.51 56.02
N ASP A 169 1.92 -15.51 55.18
CA ASP A 169 0.91 -14.57 54.68
C ASP A 169 0.23 -15.12 53.42
N ARG A 170 -0.88 -15.84 53.63
CA ARG A 170 -1.61 -16.50 52.53
C ARG A 170 -2.24 -15.53 51.53
N VAL A 171 -2.65 -14.33 51.96
CA VAL A 171 -3.24 -13.32 51.05
C VAL A 171 -2.15 -12.72 50.16
N GLY A 172 -0.99 -12.42 50.74
CA GLY A 172 0.19 -11.99 49.98
C GLY A 172 0.64 -13.04 48.97
N GLU A 173 0.68 -14.32 49.36
CA GLU A 173 1.02 -15.44 48.47
C GLU A 173 0.06 -15.51 47.26
N GLY A 174 -1.26 -15.46 47.51
CA GLY A 174 -2.26 -15.47 46.44
C GLY A 174 -2.15 -14.28 45.48
N LYS A 175 -1.83 -13.07 46.00
CA LYS A 175 -1.60 -11.89 45.15
C LYS A 175 -0.32 -12.00 44.32
N ALA A 176 0.75 -12.58 44.85
CA ALA A 176 1.96 -12.87 44.09
C ALA A 176 1.71 -13.89 42.97
N MET A 177 0.88 -14.91 43.23
CA MET A 177 0.42 -15.86 42.20
C MET A 177 -0.40 -15.15 41.10
N HIS A 178 -1.29 -14.23 41.47
CA HIS A 178 -2.03 -13.43 40.49
C HIS A 178 -1.08 -12.60 39.61
N THR A 179 -0.14 -11.88 40.22
CA THR A 179 0.84 -11.07 39.48
C THR A 179 1.70 -11.93 38.54
N THR A 180 2.04 -13.16 38.94
CA THR A 180 2.73 -14.13 38.09
C THR A 180 1.87 -14.50 36.87
N ALA A 181 0.59 -14.80 37.08
CA ALA A 181 -0.33 -15.14 36.00
C ALA A 181 -0.52 -13.97 35.00
N VAL A 182 -0.64 -12.73 35.51
CA VAL A 182 -0.71 -11.52 34.68
C VAL A 182 0.61 -11.30 33.90
N ALA A 183 1.77 -11.50 34.51
CA ALA A 183 3.04 -11.38 33.80
C ALA A 183 3.20 -12.44 32.68
N LEU A 184 2.76 -13.68 32.92
CA LEU A 184 2.69 -14.73 31.91
C LEU A 184 1.74 -14.38 30.77
N SER A 185 0.59 -13.77 31.06
CA SER A 185 -0.35 -13.37 30.02
C SER A 185 0.25 -12.31 29.09
N PHE A 186 1.01 -11.35 29.63
CA PHE A 186 1.74 -10.36 28.82
C PHE A 186 2.96 -10.92 28.08
N GLN A 187 3.53 -12.06 28.51
CA GLN A 187 4.52 -12.81 27.73
C GLN A 187 3.92 -13.66 26.61
N ASN A 188 2.60 -13.57 26.39
CA ASN A 188 1.87 -14.42 25.45
C ASN A 188 1.91 -15.92 25.80
N ASN A 189 2.24 -16.27 27.05
CA ASN A 189 2.13 -17.63 27.58
C ASN A 189 0.78 -17.79 28.30
N ILE A 190 -0.30 -17.66 27.53
CA ILE A 190 -1.68 -17.63 28.04
C ILE A 190 -2.06 -19.00 28.64
N ASP A 191 -1.54 -20.10 28.10
CA ASP A 191 -1.81 -21.46 28.60
C ASP A 191 -1.37 -21.64 30.05
N GLU A 192 -0.13 -21.24 30.37
CA GLU A 192 0.36 -21.32 31.74
C GLU A 192 -0.36 -20.28 32.63
N ALA A 193 -0.62 -19.08 32.12
CA ALA A 193 -1.37 -18.07 32.86
C ALA A 193 -2.74 -18.58 33.32
N VAL A 194 -3.51 -19.22 32.42
CA VAL A 194 -4.81 -19.82 32.73
C VAL A 194 -4.67 -20.97 33.73
N ALA A 195 -3.68 -21.85 33.58
CA ALA A 195 -3.45 -22.95 34.52
C ALA A 195 -3.19 -22.43 35.95
N ARG A 196 -2.30 -21.44 36.10
CA ARG A 196 -2.02 -20.78 37.39
C ARG A 196 -3.24 -20.08 37.96
N SER A 197 -4.03 -19.43 37.10
CA SER A 197 -5.27 -18.77 37.51
C SER A 197 -6.32 -19.73 38.04
N ARG A 198 -6.48 -20.92 37.43
CA ARG A 198 -7.43 -21.94 37.89
C ARG A 198 -7.03 -22.50 39.26
N GLU A 199 -5.73 -22.73 39.49
CA GLU A 199 -5.20 -23.09 40.82
C GLU A 199 -5.49 -21.98 41.86
N LEU A 200 -5.31 -20.73 41.45
CA LEU A 200 -5.57 -19.57 42.30
C LEU A 200 -7.06 -19.38 42.63
N VAL A 201 -7.97 -19.72 41.71
CA VAL A 201 -9.43 -19.74 41.99
C VAL A 201 -9.74 -20.71 43.14
N SER A 202 -9.20 -21.94 43.11
CA SER A 202 -9.36 -22.87 44.23
C SER A 202 -8.72 -22.36 45.53
N TYR A 203 -7.55 -21.73 45.43
CA TYR A 203 -6.86 -21.15 46.58
C TYR A 203 -7.68 -20.05 47.27
N TRP A 204 -8.29 -19.14 46.50
CA TRP A 204 -9.17 -18.10 47.06
C TRP A 204 -10.43 -18.67 47.70
N ARG A 205 -10.99 -19.73 47.11
CA ARG A 205 -12.14 -20.44 47.66
C ARG A 205 -11.84 -21.06 49.01
N ASP A 206 -10.70 -21.72 49.15
CA ASP A 206 -10.26 -22.35 50.41
C ASP A 206 -9.99 -21.32 51.51
N LEU A 207 -9.59 -20.10 51.14
CA LEU A 207 -9.42 -18.97 52.06
C LEU A 207 -10.72 -18.21 52.36
N GLY A 208 -11.80 -18.45 51.62
CA GLY A 208 -13.09 -17.76 51.78
C GLY A 208 -13.15 -16.35 51.18
N TYR A 209 -12.22 -15.96 50.31
CA TYR A 209 -12.21 -14.66 49.65
C TYR A 209 -13.05 -14.68 48.35
N THR A 210 -14.38 -14.65 48.50
CA THR A 210 -15.34 -14.77 47.38
C THR A 210 -15.18 -13.71 46.29
N ARG A 211 -14.75 -12.50 46.64
CA ARG A 211 -14.51 -11.42 45.68
C ARG A 211 -13.27 -11.65 44.83
N LEU A 212 -12.16 -12.06 45.47
CA LEU A 212 -10.91 -12.35 44.77
C LEU A 212 -11.06 -13.61 43.91
N GLU A 213 -11.85 -14.59 44.36
CA GLU A 213 -12.29 -15.73 43.55
C GLU A 213 -13.01 -15.27 42.28
N ALA A 214 -14.04 -14.43 42.39
CA ALA A 214 -14.79 -13.93 41.25
C ALA A 214 -13.94 -13.06 40.30
N PHE A 215 -13.03 -12.25 40.85
CA PHE A 215 -12.07 -11.48 40.04
C PHE A 215 -11.12 -12.40 39.28
N GLN A 216 -10.63 -13.46 39.91
CA GLN A 216 -9.75 -14.41 39.24
C GLN A 216 -10.48 -15.19 38.13
N GLN A 217 -11.75 -15.55 38.35
CA GLN A 217 -12.59 -16.16 37.32
C GLN A 217 -12.85 -15.22 36.13
N GLU A 218 -12.95 -13.92 36.36
CA GLU A 218 -13.03 -12.92 35.30
C GLU A 218 -11.74 -12.87 34.46
N CYS A 219 -10.56 -12.95 35.08
CA CYS A 219 -9.30 -13.05 34.34
C CYS A 219 -9.21 -14.36 33.55
N VAL A 220 -9.69 -15.49 34.11
CA VAL A 220 -9.76 -16.76 33.38
C VAL A 220 -10.66 -16.62 32.16
N SER A 221 -11.84 -15.99 32.28
CA SER A 221 -12.74 -15.83 31.14
C SER A 221 -12.15 -14.96 30.03
N GLU A 222 -11.46 -13.87 30.37
CA GLU A 222 -10.75 -13.04 29.39
C GLU A 222 -9.70 -13.85 28.61
N TRP A 223 -8.85 -14.59 29.33
CA TRP A 223 -7.75 -15.33 28.73
C TRP A 223 -8.23 -16.55 27.94
N GLU A 224 -9.33 -17.18 28.33
CA GLU A 224 -9.96 -18.24 27.54
C GLU A 224 -10.60 -17.73 26.25
N LEU A 225 -11.16 -16.50 26.25
CA LEU A 225 -11.59 -15.85 25.00
C LEU A 225 -10.42 -15.63 24.06
N VAL A 226 -9.27 -15.17 24.58
CA VAL A 226 -8.03 -15.00 23.79
C VAL A 226 -7.50 -16.33 23.25
N ARG A 227 -7.73 -17.45 23.97
CA ARG A 227 -7.40 -18.81 23.50
C ARG A 227 -8.45 -19.40 22.55
N HIS A 228 -9.49 -18.63 22.21
CA HIS A 228 -10.62 -19.06 21.41
C HIS A 228 -11.34 -20.30 21.98
N ARG A 229 -11.47 -20.33 23.30
CA ARG A 229 -12.19 -21.35 24.08
C ARG A 229 -13.44 -20.74 24.70
N PRO A 230 -14.48 -20.45 23.89
CA PRO A 230 -15.61 -19.68 24.36
C PRO A 230 -16.44 -20.44 25.41
N GLU A 231 -16.44 -21.78 25.42
CA GLU A 231 -17.20 -22.58 26.39
C GLU A 231 -16.62 -22.46 27.80
N GLU A 232 -15.30 -22.66 27.95
CA GLU A 232 -14.62 -22.47 29.22
C GLU A 232 -14.63 -21.00 29.66
N ALA A 233 -14.54 -20.06 28.71
CA ALA A 233 -14.69 -18.64 29.00
C ALA A 233 -16.07 -18.29 29.55
N LEU A 234 -17.12 -18.85 28.94
CA LEU A 234 -18.51 -18.64 29.35
C LEU A 234 -18.75 -19.20 30.76
N GLU A 235 -18.26 -20.40 31.07
CA GLU A 235 -18.38 -21.02 32.39
C GLU A 235 -17.74 -20.11 33.47
N ALA A 236 -16.50 -19.67 33.24
CA ALA A 236 -15.79 -18.79 34.16
C ALA A 236 -16.47 -17.42 34.30
N ALA A 237 -16.95 -16.84 33.20
CA ALA A 237 -17.66 -15.56 33.21
C ALA A 237 -19.01 -15.65 33.94
N GLN A 238 -19.78 -16.72 33.75
CA GLN A 238 -21.04 -16.95 34.43
C GLN A 238 -20.85 -17.19 35.93
N ALA A 239 -19.85 -17.97 36.31
CA ALA A 239 -19.49 -18.18 37.72
C ALA A 239 -19.12 -16.85 38.41
N ALA A 240 -18.29 -16.01 37.75
CA ALA A 240 -17.93 -14.69 38.27
C ALA A 240 -19.16 -13.77 38.39
N LEU A 241 -20.04 -13.80 37.39
CA LEU A 241 -21.27 -13.02 37.36
C LEU A 241 -22.23 -13.42 38.48
N GLU A 242 -22.44 -14.73 38.68
CA GLU A 242 -23.32 -15.25 39.72
C GLU A 242 -22.78 -14.92 41.12
N GLN A 243 -21.49 -15.11 41.36
CA GLN A 243 -20.86 -14.81 42.65
C GLN A 243 -20.95 -13.32 42.99
N LYS A 244 -20.66 -12.44 42.03
CA LYS A 244 -20.79 -10.98 42.22
C LYS A 244 -22.24 -10.59 42.53
N MET A 245 -23.20 -11.17 41.83
CA MET A 245 -24.64 -10.92 42.05
C MET A 245 -25.14 -11.42 43.42
N GLN A 246 -24.72 -12.62 43.86
CA GLN A 246 -25.10 -13.15 45.18
C GLN A 246 -24.59 -12.24 46.29
N ARG A 247 -23.35 -11.74 46.16
CA ARG A 247 -22.75 -10.81 47.10
C ARG A 247 -23.45 -9.44 47.12
N GLU A 248 -23.86 -8.94 45.96
CA GLU A 248 -24.67 -7.72 45.86
C GLU A 248 -26.01 -7.88 46.57
N ALA A 249 -26.72 -8.99 46.35
CA ALA A 249 -27.99 -9.28 47.02
C ALA A 249 -27.84 -9.34 48.56
N GLN A 250 -26.72 -9.86 49.06
CA GLN A 250 -26.40 -9.87 50.49
C GLN A 250 -26.06 -8.47 51.05
N ARG A 251 -25.35 -7.63 50.28
CA ARG A 251 -24.98 -6.25 50.67
C ARG A 251 -26.16 -5.28 50.62
N GLN A 252 -27.12 -5.48 49.72
CA GLN A 252 -28.34 -4.68 49.61
C GLN A 252 -29.16 -4.65 50.92
N ALA A 253 -28.96 -5.65 51.80
CA ALA A 253 -29.58 -5.70 53.12
C ALA A 253 -28.92 -4.79 54.17
N GLN A 254 -27.76 -4.16 53.90
CA GLN A 254 -26.94 -3.58 54.98
C GLN A 254 -26.39 -2.14 54.82
N VAL A 255 -26.44 -1.46 53.66
CA VAL A 255 -26.30 0.01 53.44
C VAL A 255 -25.80 0.27 52.01
N ASP A 256 -26.35 1.34 51.39
CA ASP A 256 -26.06 1.99 50.10
C ASP A 256 -25.72 1.11 48.87
N PRO A 257 -26.38 1.34 47.71
CA PRO A 257 -26.13 0.57 46.50
C PRO A 257 -24.69 0.81 45.99
N VAL A 258 -23.80 -0.16 46.22
CA VAL A 258 -22.46 -0.19 45.64
C VAL A 258 -22.60 -0.59 44.16
N PRO A 259 -22.03 0.18 43.21
CA PRO A 259 -22.02 -0.18 41.79
C PRO A 259 -21.49 -1.60 41.56
N ALA A 260 -22.26 -2.39 40.82
CA ALA A 260 -21.98 -3.76 40.45
C ALA A 260 -20.80 -3.80 39.47
N ARG A 261 -19.58 -4.04 39.93
CA ARG A 261 -18.42 -4.26 39.03
C ARG A 261 -18.46 -5.65 38.37
N SER A 262 -19.63 -6.08 37.90
CA SER A 262 -19.88 -7.32 37.15
C SER A 262 -19.91 -7.08 35.64
N ALA A 263 -19.72 -5.84 35.22
CA ALA A 263 -19.71 -5.36 33.85
C ALA A 263 -18.72 -6.10 32.93
N ALA A 264 -17.50 -6.38 33.39
CA ALA A 264 -16.48 -7.09 32.60
C ALA A 264 -16.83 -8.57 32.40
N ALA A 265 -17.31 -9.26 33.45
CA ALA A 265 -17.82 -10.63 33.32
C ALA A 265 -19.02 -10.73 32.36
N LEU A 266 -19.91 -9.73 32.32
CA LEU A 266 -20.97 -9.65 31.31
C LEU A 266 -20.42 -9.51 29.90
N ILE A 267 -19.45 -8.63 29.67
CA ILE A 267 -18.79 -8.49 28.36
C ILE A 267 -18.21 -9.83 27.92
N HIS A 268 -17.48 -10.51 28.81
CA HIS A 268 -16.84 -11.79 28.47
C HIS A 268 -17.87 -12.88 28.16
N ALA A 269 -18.94 -12.99 28.96
CA ALA A 269 -20.02 -13.94 28.70
C ALA A 269 -20.76 -13.63 27.39
N SER A 270 -21.05 -12.35 27.12
CA SER A 270 -21.69 -11.92 25.87
C SER A 270 -20.80 -12.23 24.66
N ASN A 271 -19.51 -11.89 24.74
CA ASN A 271 -18.53 -12.19 23.69
C ASN A 271 -18.38 -13.70 23.47
N ALA A 272 -18.35 -14.51 24.54
CA ALA A 272 -18.30 -15.96 24.43
C ALA A 272 -19.51 -16.51 23.65
N TYR A 273 -20.72 -16.06 23.98
CA TYR A 273 -21.91 -16.43 23.21
C TYR A 273 -21.84 -15.97 21.75
N LEU A 274 -21.32 -14.76 21.48
CA LEU A 274 -21.14 -14.25 20.13
C LEU A 274 -20.12 -15.07 19.32
N THR A 275 -19.00 -15.47 19.92
CA THR A 275 -18.00 -16.35 19.29
C THR A 275 -18.58 -17.73 18.99
N MET A 276 -19.54 -18.22 19.78
CA MET A 276 -20.29 -19.45 19.50
C MET A 276 -21.41 -19.28 18.45
N GLY A 277 -21.68 -18.06 17.98
CA GLY A 277 -22.81 -17.76 17.10
C GLY A 277 -24.18 -17.72 17.81
N LYS A 278 -24.23 -17.79 19.15
CA LYS A 278 -25.47 -17.80 19.93
C LYS A 278 -25.96 -16.38 20.26
N THR A 279 -26.34 -15.63 19.23
CA THR A 279 -26.69 -14.20 19.34
C THR A 279 -27.89 -13.94 20.25
N ASP A 280 -28.90 -14.81 20.24
CA ASP A 280 -30.12 -14.63 21.03
C ASP A 280 -29.87 -14.84 22.54
N GLU A 281 -29.01 -15.81 22.89
CA GLU A 281 -28.59 -16.03 24.28
C GLU A 281 -27.75 -14.84 24.80
N ALA A 282 -26.84 -14.32 23.97
CA ALA A 282 -26.07 -13.12 24.28
C ALA A 282 -26.96 -11.89 24.51
N LEU A 283 -27.97 -11.71 23.65
CA LEU A 283 -28.93 -10.60 23.74
C LEU A 283 -29.77 -10.71 25.02
N LYS A 284 -30.32 -11.90 25.28
CA LYS A 284 -31.12 -12.18 26.47
C LYS A 284 -30.33 -11.91 27.75
N LEU A 285 -29.10 -12.45 27.84
CA LEU A 285 -28.23 -12.20 28.99
C LEU A 285 -28.00 -10.70 29.19
N SER A 286 -27.63 -9.98 28.12
CA SER A 286 -27.32 -8.55 28.21
C SER A 286 -28.54 -7.71 28.60
N GLN A 287 -29.74 -8.06 28.14
CA GLN A 287 -31.00 -7.41 28.50
C GLN A 287 -31.40 -7.68 29.96
N GLU A 288 -31.32 -8.93 30.42
CA GLU A 288 -31.60 -9.30 31.82
C GLU A 288 -30.67 -8.57 32.80
N ARG A 289 -29.38 -8.43 32.44
CA ARG A 289 -28.42 -7.67 33.24
C ARG A 289 -28.66 -6.18 33.18
N LEU A 290 -29.00 -5.62 32.03
CA LEU A 290 -29.39 -4.21 31.90
C LEU A 290 -30.54 -3.84 32.83
N GLU A 291 -31.60 -4.67 32.88
CA GLU A 291 -32.72 -4.44 33.81
C GLU A 291 -32.29 -4.46 35.27
N THR A 292 -31.40 -5.39 35.62
CA THR A 292 -30.88 -5.53 36.97
C THR A 292 -30.05 -4.30 37.37
N PHE A 293 -29.15 -3.83 36.49
CA PHE A 293 -28.34 -2.64 36.74
C PHE A 293 -29.20 -1.36 36.86
N ARG A 294 -30.26 -1.24 36.05
CA ARG A 294 -31.25 -0.16 36.18
C ARG A 294 -31.98 -0.18 37.51
N ARG A 295 -32.41 -1.36 37.99
CA ARG A 295 -33.04 -1.52 39.32
C ARG A 295 -32.08 -1.13 40.44
N ASN A 296 -30.81 -1.49 40.30
CA ASN A 296 -29.75 -1.19 41.27
C ASN A 296 -29.23 0.26 41.18
N ARG A 297 -29.69 1.04 40.20
CA ARG A 297 -29.21 2.40 39.88
C ARG A 297 -27.71 2.47 39.61
N ASP A 298 -27.14 1.39 39.10
CA ASP A 298 -25.74 1.34 38.67
C ASP A 298 -25.61 1.83 37.24
N PHE A 299 -25.22 3.10 37.11
CA PHE A 299 -25.04 3.73 35.81
C PHE A 299 -23.86 3.15 35.01
N GLU A 300 -22.76 2.79 35.66
CA GLU A 300 -21.55 2.35 34.96
C GLU A 300 -21.82 1.01 34.25
N SER A 301 -22.45 0.09 34.97
CA SER A 301 -22.83 -1.22 34.44
C SER A 301 -24.01 -1.16 33.48
N GLU A 302 -24.91 -0.17 33.63
CA GLU A 302 -25.93 0.12 32.62
C GLU A 302 -25.28 0.41 31.25
N ILE A 303 -24.29 1.30 31.19
CA ILE A 303 -23.59 1.66 29.94
C ILE A 303 -22.89 0.45 29.34
N VAL A 304 -22.24 -0.39 30.16
CA VAL A 304 -21.55 -1.60 29.68
C VAL A 304 -22.55 -2.64 29.15
N ALA A 305 -23.69 -2.83 29.82
CA ALA A 305 -24.74 -3.73 29.32
C ALA A 305 -25.33 -3.22 28.01
N GLN A 306 -25.59 -1.92 27.88
CA GLN A 306 -26.02 -1.32 26.61
C GLN A 306 -24.96 -1.49 25.51
N SER A 307 -23.68 -1.30 25.83
CA SER A 307 -22.57 -1.53 24.89
C SER A 307 -22.47 -2.99 24.44
N SER A 308 -22.75 -3.93 25.35
CA SER A 308 -22.83 -5.36 25.02
C SER A 308 -24.00 -5.65 24.07
N ILE A 309 -25.17 -5.04 24.29
CA ILE A 309 -26.32 -5.13 23.37
C ILE A 309 -25.98 -4.55 21.99
N VAL A 310 -25.28 -3.41 21.94
CA VAL A 310 -24.80 -2.82 20.68
C VAL A 310 -23.88 -3.80 19.97
N SER A 311 -22.90 -4.39 20.66
CA SER A 311 -22.00 -5.41 20.09
C SER A 311 -22.78 -6.60 19.53
N VAL A 312 -23.80 -7.10 20.24
CA VAL A 312 -24.66 -8.20 19.78
C VAL A 312 -25.42 -7.82 18.50
N TYR A 313 -25.98 -6.61 18.42
CA TYR A 313 -26.65 -6.14 17.21
C TYR A 313 -25.69 -5.93 16.03
N VAL A 314 -24.47 -5.43 16.27
CA VAL A 314 -23.45 -5.28 15.23
C VAL A 314 -23.00 -6.63 14.67
N ASN A 315 -22.78 -7.62 15.54
CA ASN A 315 -22.37 -8.96 15.13
C ASN A 315 -23.49 -9.72 14.40
N SER A 316 -24.75 -9.48 14.78
CA SER A 316 -25.93 -10.03 14.08
C SER A 316 -26.36 -9.23 12.84
N GLY A 317 -25.61 -8.20 12.44
CA GLY A 317 -25.90 -7.37 11.26
C GLY A 317 -27.10 -6.41 11.40
N ARG A 318 -27.70 -6.29 12.58
CA ARG A 318 -28.85 -5.41 12.86
C ARG A 318 -28.39 -3.97 13.13
N LEU A 319 -27.75 -3.34 12.13
CA LEU A 319 -27.02 -2.08 12.27
C LEU A 319 -27.89 -0.90 12.75
N ARG A 320 -29.15 -0.80 12.29
CA ARG A 320 -30.07 0.27 12.74
C ARG A 320 -30.39 0.18 14.23
N GLN A 321 -30.73 -1.02 14.71
CA GLN A 321 -31.00 -1.24 16.14
C GLN A 321 -29.75 -1.00 16.99
N ALA A 322 -28.57 -1.36 16.48
CA ALA A 322 -27.30 -1.04 17.13
C ALA A 322 -27.09 0.47 17.25
N ALA A 323 -27.33 1.23 16.17
CA ALA A 323 -27.21 2.69 16.16
C ALA A 323 -28.18 3.33 17.16
N ASP A 324 -29.45 2.92 17.17
CA ASP A 324 -30.48 3.46 18.08
C ASP A 324 -30.07 3.32 19.56
N VAL A 325 -29.61 2.12 19.95
CA VAL A 325 -29.16 1.86 21.33
C VAL A 325 -27.88 2.65 21.65
N ALA A 326 -26.94 2.72 20.72
CA ALA A 326 -25.69 3.45 20.92
C ALA A 326 -25.93 4.97 21.03
N GLU A 327 -26.85 5.54 20.26
CA GLU A 327 -27.25 6.95 20.38
C GLU A 327 -27.98 7.25 21.69
N GLU A 328 -28.92 6.38 22.12
CA GLU A 328 -29.58 6.52 23.42
C GLU A 328 -28.54 6.55 24.55
N THR A 329 -27.58 5.62 24.48
CA THR A 329 -26.50 5.49 25.46
C THR A 329 -25.59 6.73 25.45
N LEU A 330 -25.22 7.22 24.27
CA LEU A 330 -24.42 8.44 24.11
C LEU A 330 -25.11 9.67 24.72
N ARG A 331 -26.41 9.86 24.46
CA ARG A 331 -27.19 10.98 25.03
C ARG A 331 -27.22 10.92 26.56
N LYS A 332 -27.34 9.71 27.14
CA LYS A 332 -27.29 9.53 28.60
C LYS A 332 -25.91 9.92 29.16
N VAL A 333 -24.82 9.47 28.54
CA VAL A 333 -23.46 9.81 28.95
C VAL A 333 -23.22 11.32 28.87
N GLN A 334 -23.67 11.97 27.80
CA GLN A 334 -23.54 13.42 27.60
C GLN A 334 -24.39 14.26 28.54
N SER A 335 -25.54 13.75 29.01
CA SER A 335 -26.44 14.46 29.93
C SER A 335 -25.88 14.65 31.35
N ARG A 336 -24.82 13.92 31.71
CA ARG A 336 -24.21 13.95 33.05
C ARG A 336 -23.04 14.94 33.14
N PRO A 337 -22.73 15.45 34.35
CA PRO A 337 -21.57 16.32 34.56
C PRO A 337 -20.29 15.64 34.05
N SER A 338 -19.54 16.33 33.20
CA SER A 338 -18.37 15.78 32.52
C SER A 338 -17.32 15.29 33.53
N SER A 339 -17.13 13.97 33.56
CA SER A 339 -16.02 13.29 34.24
C SER A 339 -15.05 12.75 33.20
N ARG A 340 -13.77 12.64 33.58
CA ARG A 340 -12.75 12.02 32.71
C ARG A 340 -13.14 10.61 32.26
N LEU A 341 -13.79 9.83 33.13
CA LEU A 341 -14.25 8.48 32.78
C LEU A 341 -15.39 8.51 31.75
N LEU A 342 -16.38 9.38 31.95
CA LEU A 342 -17.51 9.55 31.03
C LEU A 342 -17.04 10.02 29.65
N LYS A 343 -16.02 10.88 29.58
CA LYS A 343 -15.43 11.32 28.31
C LYS A 343 -14.73 10.18 27.55
N CYS A 344 -14.15 9.20 28.26
CA CYS A 344 -13.62 8.00 27.60
C CYS A 344 -14.76 7.17 26.98
N TRP A 345 -15.84 6.93 27.72
CA TRP A 345 -17.00 6.20 27.19
C TRP A 345 -17.71 6.94 26.06
N GLU A 346 -17.76 8.27 26.12
CA GLU A 346 -18.28 9.10 25.02
C GLU A 346 -17.47 8.85 23.74
N ILE A 347 -16.14 8.85 23.83
CA ILE A 347 -15.26 8.54 22.70
C ILE A 347 -15.48 7.10 22.19
N ASP A 348 -15.53 6.11 23.08
CA ASP A 348 -15.71 4.70 22.70
C ASP A 348 -17.06 4.47 21.99
N LEU A 349 -18.13 5.13 22.48
CA LEU A 349 -19.46 5.09 21.87
C LEU A 349 -19.48 5.80 20.51
N LEU A 350 -18.86 6.98 20.40
CA LEU A 350 -18.75 7.70 19.13
C LEU A 350 -17.97 6.88 18.08
N GLN A 351 -16.86 6.24 18.48
CA GLN A 351 -16.12 5.34 17.60
C GLN A 351 -16.97 4.13 17.15
N THR A 352 -17.76 3.58 18.07
CA THR A 352 -18.67 2.46 17.76
C THR A 352 -19.77 2.90 16.79
N LEU A 353 -20.40 4.05 17.02
CA LEU A 353 -21.39 4.66 16.12
C LEU A 353 -20.80 4.95 14.74
N ALA A 354 -19.60 5.52 14.67
CA ALA A 354 -18.91 5.76 13.40
C ALA A 354 -18.72 4.46 12.62
N LYS A 355 -18.25 3.38 13.26
CA LYS A 355 -18.11 2.05 12.62
C LYS A 355 -19.45 1.49 12.15
N ILE A 356 -20.52 1.68 12.93
CA ILE A 356 -21.88 1.24 12.55
C ILE A 356 -22.34 2.00 11.31
N TYR A 357 -22.19 3.33 11.27
CA TYR A 357 -22.60 4.16 10.13
C TYR A 357 -21.74 3.90 8.88
N LEU A 358 -20.43 3.68 9.05
CA LEU A 358 -19.53 3.28 7.95
C LEU A 358 -19.95 1.92 7.36
N ARG A 359 -20.26 0.93 8.20
CA ARG A 359 -20.74 -0.39 7.75
C ARG A 359 -22.14 -0.35 7.14
N ALA A 360 -22.97 0.60 7.56
CA ALA A 360 -24.29 0.86 6.98
C ALA A 360 -24.23 1.74 5.71
N GLU A 361 -23.03 2.19 5.32
CA GLU A 361 -22.78 3.14 4.22
C GLU A 361 -23.54 4.47 4.35
N ASP A 362 -23.91 4.86 5.58
CA ASP A 362 -24.54 6.15 5.89
C ASP A 362 -23.46 7.23 6.06
N VAL A 363 -23.03 7.77 4.92
CA VAL A 363 -21.93 8.74 4.84
C VAL A 363 -22.24 10.03 5.63
N GLU A 364 -23.49 10.50 5.64
CA GLU A 364 -23.86 11.77 6.26
C GLU A 364 -23.76 11.70 7.79
N ASN A 365 -24.29 10.63 8.39
CA ASN A 365 -24.20 10.44 9.84
C ASN A 365 -22.78 10.02 10.25
N ALA A 366 -22.08 9.21 9.44
CA ALA A 366 -20.68 8.86 9.69
C ALA A 366 -19.78 10.11 9.76
N GLU A 367 -19.93 11.07 8.85
CA GLU A 367 -19.14 12.31 8.83
C GLU A 367 -19.34 13.13 10.11
N LYS A 368 -20.59 13.33 10.53
CA LYS A 368 -20.93 14.04 11.78
C LYS A 368 -20.28 13.38 12.99
N ILE A 369 -20.38 12.05 13.12
CA ILE A 369 -19.84 11.31 14.27
C ILE A 369 -18.31 11.28 14.26
N VAL A 370 -17.67 11.12 13.10
CA VAL A 370 -16.21 11.15 12.99
C VAL A 370 -15.65 12.51 13.40
N ASP A 371 -16.25 13.61 12.93
CA ASP A 371 -15.82 14.96 13.31
C ASP A 371 -16.01 15.23 14.81
N GLN A 372 -17.14 14.79 15.39
CA GLN A 372 -17.36 14.84 16.83
C GLN A 372 -16.31 14.02 17.59
N THR A 373 -15.97 12.83 17.11
CA THR A 373 -14.95 11.97 17.74
C THR A 373 -13.58 12.66 17.75
N ILE A 374 -13.17 13.26 16.63
CA ILE A 374 -11.90 14.00 16.53
C ILE A 374 -11.92 15.21 17.48
N ALA A 375 -13.01 15.96 17.54
CA ALA A 375 -13.15 17.12 18.41
C ALA A 375 -12.99 16.73 19.89
N VAL A 376 -13.76 15.74 20.37
CA VAL A 376 -13.71 15.29 21.77
C VAL A 376 -12.36 14.69 22.12
N ALA A 377 -11.78 13.85 21.25
CA ALA A 377 -10.46 13.26 21.48
C ALA A 377 -9.35 14.33 21.53
N SER A 378 -9.45 15.38 20.69
CA SER A 378 -8.49 16.49 20.68
C SER A 378 -8.57 17.33 21.97
N GLU A 379 -9.78 17.61 22.46
CA GLU A 379 -10.03 18.35 23.71
C GLU A 379 -9.43 17.62 24.92
N GLN A 380 -9.61 16.30 24.99
CA GLN A 380 -9.06 15.46 26.05
C GLN A 380 -7.54 15.26 25.95
N LYS A 381 -6.91 15.73 24.87
CA LYS A 381 -5.50 15.48 24.54
C LYS A 381 -5.16 13.99 24.53
N ASP A 382 -6.14 13.14 24.22
CA ASP A 382 -5.95 11.69 24.15
C ASP A 382 -5.47 11.31 22.74
N ARG A 383 -4.14 11.21 22.61
CA ARG A 383 -3.48 10.86 21.35
C ARG A 383 -3.86 9.47 20.82
N LYS A 384 -4.21 8.51 21.69
CA LYS A 384 -4.58 7.15 21.26
C LYS A 384 -5.95 7.16 20.59
N SER A 385 -6.92 7.76 21.26
CA SER A 385 -8.28 7.93 20.74
C SER A 385 -8.31 8.79 19.48
N LEU A 386 -7.43 9.81 19.41
CA LEU A 386 -7.27 10.63 18.21
C LEU A 386 -6.70 9.83 17.02
N ALA A 387 -5.76 8.91 17.26
CA ALA A 387 -5.26 8.03 16.21
C ALA A 387 -6.37 7.11 15.66
N ALA A 388 -7.20 6.54 16.54
CA ALA A 388 -8.35 5.73 16.14
C ALA A 388 -9.39 6.55 15.36
N ALA A 389 -9.65 7.79 15.76
CA ALA A 389 -10.55 8.70 15.03
C ALA A 389 -10.06 9.01 13.61
N TYR A 390 -8.74 9.17 13.41
CA TYR A 390 -8.17 9.33 12.07
C TYR A 390 -8.23 8.07 11.20
N LEU A 391 -8.30 6.86 11.78
CA LEU A 391 -8.58 5.64 11.01
C LEU A 391 -10.01 5.69 10.44
N LEU A 392 -10.97 6.07 11.28
CA LEU A 392 -12.37 6.21 10.86
C LEU A 392 -12.55 7.29 9.80
N GLN A 393 -11.82 8.41 9.92
CA GLN A 393 -11.78 9.45 8.88
C GLN A 393 -11.19 8.93 7.57
N SER A 394 -10.16 8.08 7.63
CA SER A 394 -9.60 7.46 6.44
C SER A 394 -10.63 6.59 5.73
N GLU A 395 -11.32 5.75 6.47
CA GLU A 395 -12.35 4.84 5.93
C GLU A 395 -13.52 5.62 5.32
N LEU A 396 -14.03 6.64 6.01
CA LEU A 396 -15.05 7.56 5.49
C LEU A 396 -14.62 8.21 4.18
N ALA A 397 -13.39 8.71 4.12
CA ALA A 397 -12.85 9.35 2.93
C ALA A 397 -12.72 8.39 1.74
N LEU A 398 -12.40 7.11 2.00
CA LEU A 398 -12.37 6.09 0.95
C LEU A 398 -13.76 5.78 0.41
N LEU A 399 -14.78 5.71 1.27
CA LEU A 399 -16.20 5.58 0.85
C LEU A 399 -16.65 6.78 0.00
N LYS A 400 -16.27 8.00 0.39
CA LYS A 400 -16.50 9.24 -0.38
C LYS A 400 -15.65 9.34 -1.66
N LYS A 401 -14.75 8.39 -1.91
CA LYS A 401 -13.76 8.38 -3.01
C LYS A 401 -12.78 9.57 -2.97
N GLU A 402 -12.59 10.16 -1.80
CA GLU A 402 -11.63 11.21 -1.52
C GLU A 402 -10.25 10.64 -1.18
N HIS A 403 -9.63 9.94 -2.14
CA HIS A 403 -8.42 9.15 -1.90
C HIS A 403 -7.25 9.92 -1.28
N ARG A 404 -7.13 11.24 -1.56
CA ARG A 404 -6.09 12.10 -0.98
C ARG A 404 -6.31 12.36 0.51
N LEU A 405 -7.56 12.60 0.91
CA LEU A 405 -7.91 12.85 2.30
C LEU A 405 -7.77 11.55 3.12
N GLY A 406 -8.21 10.42 2.54
CA GLY A 406 -8.03 9.09 3.14
C GLY A 406 -6.57 8.76 3.42
N LEU A 407 -5.69 8.93 2.43
CA LEU A 407 -4.25 8.70 2.61
C LEU A 407 -3.65 9.59 3.71
N LYS A 408 -4.02 10.88 3.75
CA LYS A 408 -3.54 11.83 4.76
C LYS A 408 -4.02 11.45 6.17
N ALA A 409 -5.27 11.02 6.31
CA ALA A 409 -5.83 10.58 7.59
C ALA A 409 -5.14 9.30 8.10
N ALA A 410 -4.95 8.31 7.23
CA ALA A 410 -4.23 7.07 7.57
C ALA A 410 -2.76 7.34 7.98
N MET A 411 -2.05 8.23 7.29
CA MET A 411 -0.69 8.65 7.67
C MET A 411 -0.66 9.33 9.05
N ARG A 412 -1.60 10.25 9.33
CA ARG A 412 -1.72 10.90 10.65
C ARG A 412 -1.97 9.89 11.76
N SER A 413 -2.83 8.90 11.51
CA SER A 413 -3.10 7.83 12.47
C SER A 413 -1.84 7.00 12.77
N ARG A 414 -1.07 6.63 11.73
CA ARG A 414 0.20 5.91 11.88
C ARG A 414 1.21 6.72 12.70
N ASP A 415 1.39 8.00 12.38
CA ASP A 415 2.34 8.88 13.08
C ASP A 415 2.00 9.06 14.55
N LEU A 416 0.71 9.24 14.88
CA LEU A 416 0.26 9.30 16.25
C LEU A 416 0.48 7.98 16.97
N SER A 417 0.15 6.86 16.32
CA SER A 417 0.35 5.52 16.87
C SER A 417 1.82 5.22 17.17
N ARG A 418 2.74 5.64 16.29
CA ARG A 418 4.20 5.59 16.52
C ARG A 418 4.61 6.42 17.73
N LYS A 419 4.15 7.68 17.80
CA LYS A 419 4.43 8.58 18.93
C LYS A 419 3.87 8.07 20.26
N THR A 420 2.75 7.33 20.23
CA THR A 420 2.17 6.71 21.42
C THR A 420 2.67 5.29 21.69
N GLN A 421 3.57 4.76 20.85
CA GLN A 421 4.09 3.40 20.90
C GLN A 421 2.96 2.34 20.94
N THR A 422 1.87 2.59 20.20
CA THR A 422 0.74 1.66 20.08
C THR A 422 0.85 0.87 18.79
N LYS A 423 1.62 -0.23 18.84
CA LYS A 423 1.94 -1.10 17.70
C LYS A 423 0.70 -1.66 16.97
N LYS A 424 -0.31 -2.13 17.72
CA LYS A 424 -1.59 -2.56 17.14
C LYS A 424 -2.26 -1.46 16.32
N GLY A 425 -2.29 -0.23 16.83
CA GLY A 425 -2.82 0.93 16.11
C GLY A 425 -2.00 1.32 14.87
N GLU A 426 -0.67 1.18 14.95
CA GLU A 426 0.22 1.38 13.79
C GLU A 426 -0.04 0.35 12.69
N ALA A 427 -0.19 -0.93 13.05
CA ALA A 427 -0.49 -2.00 12.12
C ALA A 427 -1.87 -1.83 11.46
N SER A 428 -2.90 -1.43 12.22
CA SER A 428 -4.22 -1.09 11.68
C SER A 428 -4.16 0.12 10.73
N ALA A 429 -3.35 1.13 11.04
CA ALA A 429 -3.13 2.27 10.14
C ALA A 429 -2.45 1.87 8.83
N LEU A 430 -1.53 0.89 8.86
CA LEU A 430 -0.91 0.34 7.65
C LEU A 430 -1.91 -0.40 6.75
N LEU A 431 -2.89 -1.11 7.34
CA LEU A 431 -3.96 -1.72 6.54
C LEU A 431 -4.85 -0.66 5.87
N GLN A 432 -5.16 0.44 6.57
CA GLN A 432 -5.89 1.55 5.96
C GLN A 432 -5.09 2.28 4.88
N LEU A 433 -3.77 2.42 5.08
CA LEU A 433 -2.87 2.91 4.03
C LEU A 433 -2.87 2.00 2.81
N CYS A 434 -2.93 0.67 3.01
CA CYS A 434 -3.07 -0.28 1.92
C CYS A 434 -4.32 -0.01 1.09
N SER A 435 -5.48 0.06 1.74
CA SER A 435 -6.75 0.38 1.07
C SER A 435 -6.69 1.71 0.31
N ALA A 436 -6.08 2.74 0.91
CA ALA A 436 -5.89 4.03 0.26
C ALA A 436 -4.93 4.00 -0.94
N TYR A 437 -3.86 3.20 -0.89
CA TYR A 437 -2.96 2.99 -2.04
C TYR A 437 -3.64 2.20 -3.16
N CYS A 438 -4.39 1.15 -2.83
CA CYS A 438 -5.15 0.36 -3.80
C CYS A 438 -6.19 1.21 -4.54
N ALA A 439 -6.94 2.05 -3.81
CA ALA A 439 -7.91 2.96 -4.40
C ALA A 439 -7.29 4.00 -5.36
N ARG A 440 -5.98 4.24 -5.26
CA ARG A 440 -5.21 5.12 -6.18
C ARG A 440 -4.52 4.38 -7.32
N GLY A 441 -4.65 3.04 -7.39
CA GLY A 441 -3.92 2.19 -8.32
C GLY A 441 -2.45 1.94 -7.95
N GLU A 442 -1.99 2.37 -6.77
CA GLU A 442 -0.60 2.19 -6.31
C GLU A 442 -0.40 0.80 -5.64
N LEU A 443 -0.80 -0.27 -6.32
CA LEU A 443 -0.86 -1.64 -5.77
C LEU A 443 0.47 -2.14 -5.18
N LYS A 444 1.61 -1.80 -5.78
CA LYS A 444 2.94 -2.19 -5.28
C LYS A 444 3.24 -1.60 -3.89
N ARG A 445 2.82 -0.35 -3.63
CA ARG A 445 2.96 0.28 -2.31
C ARG A 445 2.01 -0.35 -1.30
N GLY A 446 0.77 -0.66 -1.72
CA GLY A 446 -0.18 -1.45 -0.93
C GLY A 446 0.39 -2.81 -0.47
N ALA A 447 1.03 -3.54 -1.38
CA ALA A 447 1.67 -4.81 -1.07
C ALA A 447 2.83 -4.69 -0.07
N ALA A 448 3.59 -3.60 -0.09
CA ALA A 448 4.69 -3.38 0.85
C ALA A 448 4.18 -3.09 2.28
N VAL A 449 3.14 -2.26 2.43
CA VAL A 449 2.61 -1.89 3.75
C VAL A 449 1.89 -3.03 4.45
N THR A 450 1.30 -3.98 3.71
CA THR A 450 0.67 -5.18 4.31
C THR A 450 1.70 -6.12 4.92
N VAL A 451 2.89 -6.26 4.32
CA VAL A 451 4.01 -7.03 4.91
C VAL A 451 4.49 -6.40 6.21
N GLU A 452 4.63 -5.07 6.24
CA GLU A 452 4.99 -4.33 7.47
C GLU A 452 3.92 -4.53 8.56
N SER A 453 2.64 -4.43 8.20
CA SER A 453 1.51 -4.63 9.12
C SER A 453 1.49 -6.04 9.71
N GLN A 454 1.65 -7.07 8.87
CA GLN A 454 1.72 -8.47 9.30
C GLN A 454 2.86 -8.70 10.31
N ARG A 455 4.06 -8.17 10.02
CA ARG A 455 5.22 -8.30 10.92
C ARG A 455 4.93 -7.68 12.29
N ILE A 456 4.27 -6.52 12.33
CA ILE A 456 3.92 -5.86 13.59
C ILE A 456 2.87 -6.68 14.35
N PHE A 457 1.80 -7.15 13.69
CA PHE A 457 0.79 -7.98 14.35
C PHE A 457 1.38 -9.28 14.93
N ASN A 458 2.24 -9.95 14.17
CA ASN A 458 2.97 -11.13 14.64
C ASN A 458 3.86 -10.80 15.86
N SER A 459 4.59 -9.67 15.85
CA SER A 459 5.43 -9.26 16.99
C SER A 459 4.64 -8.98 18.28
N VAL A 460 3.37 -8.57 18.14
CA VAL A 460 2.47 -8.29 19.27
C VAL A 460 1.69 -9.54 19.69
N GLY A 461 1.76 -10.64 18.92
CA GLY A 461 0.99 -11.86 19.16
C GLY A 461 -0.50 -11.74 18.79
N ASP A 462 -0.87 -10.72 18.00
CA ASP A 462 -2.25 -10.47 17.60
C ASP A 462 -2.60 -11.30 16.34
N ARG A 463 -3.08 -12.53 16.55
CA ARG A 463 -3.38 -13.49 15.48
C ARG A 463 -4.52 -13.03 14.56
N GLU A 464 -5.53 -12.34 15.10
CA GLU A 464 -6.63 -11.79 14.31
C GLU A 464 -6.11 -10.70 13.36
N GLY A 465 -5.31 -9.76 13.87
CA GLY A 465 -4.70 -8.72 13.06
C GLY A 465 -3.72 -9.27 12.01
N GLU A 466 -2.98 -10.33 12.34
CA GLU A 466 -2.10 -11.02 11.39
C GLU A 466 -2.92 -11.65 10.24
N ALA A 467 -4.03 -12.32 10.57
CA ALA A 467 -4.93 -12.91 9.58
C ALA A 467 -5.54 -11.85 8.65
N ASP A 468 -5.92 -10.68 9.18
CA ASP A 468 -6.42 -9.55 8.40
C ASP A 468 -5.36 -8.98 7.45
N ALA A 469 -4.12 -8.84 7.92
CA ALA A 469 -3.01 -8.39 7.09
C ALA A 469 -2.70 -9.39 5.95
N LEU A 470 -2.76 -10.69 6.23
CA LEU A 470 -2.59 -11.75 5.24
C LEU A 470 -3.73 -11.81 4.21
N ARG A 471 -4.97 -11.59 4.65
CA ARG A 471 -6.13 -11.48 3.76
C ARG A 471 -5.97 -10.32 2.79
N MET A 472 -5.63 -9.13 3.31
CA MET A 472 -5.37 -7.94 2.48
C MET A 472 -4.18 -8.17 1.54
N GLN A 473 -3.13 -8.86 2.01
CA GLN A 473 -1.98 -9.21 1.19
C GLN A 473 -2.34 -10.15 0.04
N ALA A 474 -3.21 -11.15 0.28
CA ALA A 474 -3.68 -12.06 -0.76
C ALA A 474 -4.45 -11.30 -1.86
N GLU A 475 -5.36 -10.40 -1.45
CA GLU A 475 -6.16 -9.57 -2.35
C GLU A 475 -5.30 -8.62 -3.21
N VAL A 476 -4.39 -7.87 -2.59
CA VAL A 476 -3.54 -6.92 -3.33
C VAL A 476 -2.57 -7.63 -4.27
N ARG A 477 -2.05 -8.80 -3.87
CA ARG A 477 -1.17 -9.60 -4.75
C ARG A 477 -1.93 -10.27 -5.89
N LEU A 478 -3.18 -10.65 -5.68
CA LEU A 478 -4.07 -11.13 -6.73
C LEU A 478 -4.24 -10.05 -7.82
N HIS A 479 -4.52 -8.80 -7.43
CA HIS A 479 -4.61 -7.68 -8.37
C HIS A 479 -3.28 -7.32 -9.07
N LEU A 480 -2.14 -7.70 -8.49
CA LEU A 480 -0.82 -7.57 -9.11
C LEU A 480 -0.46 -8.75 -10.03
N ASN A 481 -1.33 -9.77 -10.13
CA ASN A 481 -1.06 -11.06 -10.77
C ASN A 481 0.17 -11.81 -10.18
N ASP A 482 0.54 -11.55 -8.91
CA ASP A 482 1.57 -12.30 -8.18
C ASP A 482 0.92 -13.51 -7.48
N PHE A 483 0.45 -14.46 -8.31
CA PHE A 483 -0.32 -15.63 -7.85
C PHE A 483 0.41 -16.49 -6.80
N PRO A 484 1.71 -16.82 -6.93
CA PRO A 484 2.39 -17.66 -5.93
C PRO A 484 2.36 -17.04 -4.53
N ARG A 485 2.63 -15.74 -4.44
CA ARG A 485 2.63 -15.02 -3.16
C ARG A 485 1.22 -14.72 -2.63
N ALA A 486 0.23 -14.60 -3.50
CA ALA A 486 -1.17 -14.49 -3.11
C ALA A 486 -1.69 -15.82 -2.50
N ILE A 487 -1.39 -16.95 -3.15
CA ILE A 487 -1.75 -18.29 -2.66
C ILE A 487 -1.09 -18.57 -1.30
N ALA A 488 0.19 -18.22 -1.13
CA ALA A 488 0.89 -18.39 0.14
C ALA A 488 0.21 -17.58 1.28
N ALA A 489 -0.17 -16.33 1.01
CA ALA A 489 -0.85 -15.47 1.98
C ALA A 489 -2.25 -16.03 2.35
N ALA A 490 -3.04 -16.44 1.36
CA ALA A 490 -4.37 -17.02 1.58
C ALA A 490 -4.32 -18.36 2.37
N ARG A 491 -3.33 -19.22 2.10
CA ARG A 491 -3.12 -20.46 2.87
C ARG A 491 -2.75 -20.17 4.32
N ARG A 492 -1.82 -19.25 4.57
CA ARG A 492 -1.43 -18.89 5.93
C ARG A 492 -2.59 -18.25 6.70
N CYS A 493 -3.39 -17.42 6.05
CA CYS A 493 -4.61 -16.84 6.61
C CYS A 493 -5.59 -17.95 7.06
N ARG A 494 -5.85 -18.93 6.20
CA ARG A 494 -6.69 -20.10 6.51
C ARG A 494 -6.14 -20.92 7.69
N GLU A 495 -4.84 -21.20 7.70
CA GLU A 495 -4.18 -21.96 8.79
C GLU A 495 -4.36 -21.25 10.13
N LEU A 496 -4.10 -19.94 10.18
CA LEU A 496 -4.29 -19.14 11.40
C LEU A 496 -5.74 -19.17 11.88
N GLN A 497 -6.71 -19.00 10.99
CA GLN A 497 -8.14 -19.03 11.37
C GLN A 497 -8.58 -20.41 11.87
N ARG A 498 -8.03 -21.48 11.27
CA ARG A 498 -8.23 -22.85 11.76
C ARG A 498 -7.63 -23.08 13.14
N GLU A 499 -6.43 -22.56 13.39
CA GLU A 499 -5.77 -22.61 14.71
C GLU A 499 -6.57 -21.83 15.77
N MET A 500 -7.22 -20.73 15.37
CA MET A 500 -8.12 -19.93 16.21
C MET A 500 -9.52 -20.56 16.38
N GLY A 501 -9.86 -21.63 15.64
CA GLY A 501 -11.19 -22.23 15.70
C GLY A 501 -12.33 -21.37 15.13
N ASP A 502 -12.01 -20.24 14.48
CA ASP A 502 -13.00 -19.38 13.81
C ASP A 502 -13.40 -19.99 12.47
N ARG A 503 -14.44 -20.81 12.49
CA ARG A 503 -14.96 -21.53 11.32
C ARG A 503 -15.51 -20.60 10.25
N LYS A 504 -16.08 -19.46 10.64
CA LYS A 504 -16.66 -18.49 9.71
C LYS A 504 -15.55 -17.78 8.93
N SER A 505 -14.51 -17.32 9.62
CA SER A 505 -13.37 -16.70 8.97
C SER A 505 -12.56 -17.71 8.16
N GLU A 506 -12.38 -18.95 8.66
CA GLU A 506 -11.75 -20.06 7.93
C GLU A 506 -12.45 -20.32 6.59
N ALA A 507 -13.79 -20.29 6.56
CA ALA A 507 -14.58 -20.41 5.34
C ALA A 507 -14.31 -19.24 4.36
N TRP A 508 -14.25 -18.00 4.86
CA TRP A 508 -13.91 -16.84 4.03
C TRP A 508 -12.49 -16.93 3.45
N ALA A 509 -11.50 -17.39 4.21
CA ALA A 509 -10.17 -17.63 3.65
C ALA A 509 -10.16 -18.78 2.63
N CYS A 510 -10.99 -19.82 2.80
CA CYS A 510 -11.17 -20.85 1.77
C CYS A 510 -11.78 -20.28 0.48
N VAL A 511 -12.76 -19.37 0.57
CA VAL A 511 -13.29 -18.64 -0.59
C VAL A 511 -12.19 -17.83 -1.29
N GLN A 512 -11.43 -17.05 -0.53
CA GLN A 512 -10.32 -16.24 -1.08
C GLN A 512 -9.23 -17.11 -1.72
N LEU A 513 -8.90 -18.24 -1.09
CA LEU A 513 -7.96 -19.22 -1.63
C LEU A 513 -8.49 -19.86 -2.93
N ALA A 514 -9.77 -20.24 -2.97
CA ALA A 514 -10.40 -20.80 -4.16
C ALA A 514 -10.39 -19.79 -5.32
N GLN A 515 -10.77 -18.54 -5.07
CA GLN A 515 -10.71 -17.46 -6.05
C GLN A 515 -9.28 -17.24 -6.57
N THR A 516 -8.30 -17.15 -5.66
CA THR A 516 -6.89 -16.96 -6.03
C THR A 516 -6.36 -18.12 -6.88
N LEU A 517 -6.73 -19.37 -6.53
CA LEU A 517 -6.36 -20.55 -7.29
C LEU A 517 -7.05 -20.61 -8.66
N LEU A 518 -8.31 -20.19 -8.77
CA LEU A 518 -9.02 -20.12 -10.04
C LEU A 518 -8.36 -19.12 -11.00
N SER A 519 -8.00 -17.92 -10.51
CA SER A 519 -7.31 -16.93 -11.32
C SER A 519 -5.92 -17.41 -11.75
N ALA A 520 -5.17 -18.04 -10.85
CA ALA A 520 -3.86 -18.61 -11.16
C ALA A 520 -3.95 -19.74 -12.20
N ALA A 521 -4.92 -20.64 -12.04
CA ALA A 521 -5.14 -21.75 -12.97
C ALA A 521 -5.61 -21.27 -14.35
N SER A 522 -6.42 -20.21 -14.39
CA SER A 522 -6.86 -19.59 -15.65
C SER A 522 -5.71 -18.92 -16.40
N ASP A 523 -4.76 -18.31 -15.69
CA ASP A 523 -3.55 -17.74 -16.30
C ASP A 523 -2.60 -18.83 -16.79
N GLU A 524 -2.40 -19.90 -16.02
CA GLU A 524 -1.64 -21.09 -16.42
C GLU A 524 -2.24 -21.76 -17.67
N GLU A 525 -3.56 -21.95 -17.70
CA GLU A 525 -4.30 -22.46 -18.86
C GLU A 525 -4.08 -21.56 -20.08
N LYS A 526 -4.20 -20.24 -19.93
CA LYS A 526 -3.99 -19.28 -21.02
C LYS A 526 -2.56 -19.37 -21.58
N GLN A 527 -1.55 -19.41 -20.71
CA GLN A 527 -0.16 -19.53 -21.12
C GLN A 527 0.11 -20.83 -21.88
N GLU A 528 -0.46 -21.95 -21.41
CA GLU A 528 -0.30 -23.24 -22.07
C GLU A 528 -1.02 -23.28 -23.42
N LEU A 529 -2.22 -22.69 -23.52
CA LEU A 529 -2.95 -22.54 -24.79
C LEU A 529 -2.17 -21.70 -25.80
N ASP A 530 -1.57 -20.59 -25.36
CA ASP A 530 -0.73 -19.73 -26.21
C ASP A 530 0.51 -20.48 -26.72
N LEU A 531 1.13 -21.31 -25.88
CA LEU A 531 2.27 -22.15 -26.27
C LEU A 531 1.86 -23.24 -27.27
N ARG A 532 0.73 -23.93 -27.02
CA ARG A 532 0.19 -24.95 -27.93
C ARG A 532 -0.23 -24.34 -29.27
N ALA A 533 -0.84 -23.16 -29.29
CA ALA A 533 -1.22 -22.45 -30.51
C ALA A 533 0.03 -22.10 -31.35
N LYS A 534 1.09 -21.61 -30.70
CA LYS A 534 2.38 -21.35 -31.36
C LYS A 534 2.99 -22.63 -31.93
N ALA A 535 2.98 -23.74 -31.18
CA ALA A 535 3.49 -25.03 -31.63
C ALA A 535 2.70 -25.60 -32.81
N LYS A 536 1.36 -25.47 -32.83
CA LYS A 536 0.52 -25.85 -33.98
C LYS A 536 0.83 -24.99 -35.21
N GLU A 537 1.03 -23.68 -35.05
CA GLU A 537 1.41 -22.79 -36.15
C GLU A 537 2.78 -23.18 -36.74
N GLU A 538 3.74 -23.51 -35.89
CA GLU A 538 5.08 -23.94 -36.29
C GLU A 538 5.07 -25.29 -37.00
N LYS A 539 4.29 -26.26 -36.50
CA LYS A 539 4.09 -27.56 -37.15
C LYS A 539 3.44 -27.41 -38.53
N ALA A 540 2.37 -26.61 -38.64
CA ALA A 540 1.72 -26.34 -39.93
C ALA A 540 2.70 -25.71 -40.94
N ARG A 541 3.56 -24.80 -40.46
CA ARG A 541 4.62 -24.17 -41.27
C ARG A 541 5.68 -25.18 -41.72
N SER A 542 6.04 -26.15 -40.88
CA SER A 542 6.99 -27.22 -41.21
C SER A 542 6.45 -28.23 -42.24
N GLU A 543 5.13 -28.47 -42.24
CA GLU A 543 4.44 -29.38 -43.17
C GLU A 543 4.09 -28.71 -44.52
N GLY A 544 4.48 -27.44 -44.72
CA GLY A 544 4.16 -26.69 -45.94
C GLY A 544 2.68 -26.35 -46.12
N LYS A 545 1.86 -26.52 -45.06
CA LYS A 545 0.45 -26.14 -45.05
C LYS A 545 0.35 -24.65 -44.70
N VAL A 546 -0.58 -23.95 -45.34
CA VAL A 546 -0.91 -22.57 -44.92
C VAL A 546 -1.50 -22.68 -43.51
N PRO A 547 -0.93 -22.01 -42.50
CA PRO A 547 -1.53 -22.00 -41.18
C PRO A 547 -2.93 -21.39 -41.31
N GLU A 548 -3.97 -22.17 -41.04
CA GLU A 548 -5.27 -21.58 -40.72
C GLU A 548 -5.04 -20.61 -39.56
N SER A 549 -5.66 -19.42 -39.62
CA SER A 549 -5.57 -18.48 -38.53
C SER A 549 -6.09 -19.17 -37.27
N ALA A 550 -5.18 -19.49 -36.36
CA ALA A 550 -5.51 -19.92 -35.02
C ALA A 550 -6.17 -18.73 -34.31
N ASP A 551 -7.46 -18.55 -34.54
CA ASP A 551 -8.27 -17.76 -33.63
C ASP A 551 -8.37 -18.57 -32.33
N GLU A 552 -8.09 -17.91 -31.20
CA GLU A 552 -8.22 -18.43 -29.83
C GLU A 552 -9.59 -19.13 -29.58
N THR A 553 -10.59 -18.87 -30.42
CA THR A 553 -11.95 -19.41 -30.37
C THR A 553 -12.09 -20.83 -30.94
N GLY A 554 -11.27 -21.24 -31.90
CA GLY A 554 -11.32 -22.58 -32.49
C GLY A 554 -10.72 -23.65 -31.57
N THR A 555 -9.61 -23.32 -30.91
CA THR A 555 -8.89 -24.20 -29.99
C THR A 555 -9.59 -24.47 -28.67
N ARG A 556 -10.67 -23.76 -28.31
CA ARG A 556 -11.47 -24.06 -27.10
C ARG A 556 -12.75 -24.84 -27.42
N ASN A 557 -13.36 -24.63 -28.60
CA ASN A 557 -14.56 -25.33 -29.05
C ASN A 557 -14.31 -26.78 -29.50
N ASP A 558 -13.15 -27.09 -30.10
CA ASP A 558 -12.81 -28.46 -30.52
C ASP A 558 -12.77 -29.45 -29.34
N TRP A 559 -12.47 -28.99 -28.12
CA TRP A 559 -12.38 -29.86 -26.93
C TRP A 559 -13.72 -30.16 -26.27
N PHE A 560 -14.70 -29.29 -26.46
CA PHE A 560 -16.06 -29.51 -25.95
C PHE A 560 -16.86 -30.46 -26.86
N GLN A 561 -16.35 -30.78 -28.06
CA GLN A 561 -17.02 -31.62 -29.06
C GLN A 561 -16.18 -32.83 -29.54
N GLY A 562 -15.05 -33.13 -28.90
CA GLY A 562 -14.18 -34.25 -29.30
C GLY A 562 -14.66 -35.60 -28.75
N ASP A 563 -15.14 -36.49 -29.62
CA ASP A 563 -15.50 -37.89 -29.37
C ASP A 563 -14.28 -38.85 -29.23
N ASP A 564 -13.05 -38.33 -29.15
CA ASP A 564 -11.83 -39.16 -29.12
C ASP A 564 -11.34 -39.43 -27.69
N GLU A 565 -11.45 -40.69 -27.24
CA GLU A 565 -11.09 -41.16 -25.89
C GLU A 565 -9.60 -40.97 -25.51
N ASP A 566 -8.69 -40.73 -26.46
CA ASP A 566 -7.25 -40.56 -26.23
C ASP A 566 -6.83 -39.12 -25.89
N ASP A 567 -7.62 -38.09 -26.19
CA ASP A 567 -7.25 -36.66 -26.00
C ASP A 567 -7.56 -36.13 -24.58
N ASN A 568 -8.22 -36.94 -23.76
CA ASN A 568 -8.71 -36.55 -22.43
C ASN A 568 -7.62 -36.54 -21.32
N GLN A 569 -6.39 -36.95 -21.65
CA GLN A 569 -5.27 -37.04 -20.69
C GLN A 569 -4.40 -35.78 -20.59
N GLU A 570 -4.41 -34.86 -21.57
CA GLU A 570 -3.52 -33.68 -21.59
C GLU A 570 -4.29 -32.35 -21.51
N ARG A 571 -5.14 -32.19 -20.50
CA ARG A 571 -5.83 -30.91 -20.25
C ARG A 571 -4.89 -29.90 -19.58
N PRO A 572 -4.74 -28.68 -20.15
CA PRO A 572 -3.98 -27.61 -19.53
C PRO A 572 -4.48 -27.30 -18.11
N ALA A 573 -3.55 -27.09 -17.19
CA ALA A 573 -3.85 -26.67 -15.81
C ALA A 573 -4.89 -27.52 -15.04
N LYS A 574 -5.20 -28.77 -15.45
CA LYS A 574 -6.22 -29.63 -14.79
C LYS A 574 -5.98 -29.77 -13.28
N ALA A 575 -4.74 -30.08 -12.89
CA ALA A 575 -4.35 -30.20 -11.49
C ALA A 575 -4.44 -28.87 -10.72
N ALA A 576 -4.37 -27.72 -11.40
CA ALA A 576 -4.58 -26.41 -10.78
C ALA A 576 -6.07 -26.16 -10.50
N PHE A 577 -6.96 -26.48 -11.44
CA PHE A 577 -8.41 -26.40 -11.23
C PHE A 577 -8.92 -27.39 -10.18
N GLU A 578 -8.36 -28.60 -10.10
CA GLU A 578 -8.71 -29.57 -9.05
C GLU A 578 -8.35 -29.06 -7.65
N ARG A 579 -7.21 -28.36 -7.50
CA ARG A 579 -6.83 -27.68 -6.24
C ARG A 579 -7.82 -26.58 -5.87
N ALA A 580 -8.27 -25.80 -6.85
CA ALA A 580 -9.27 -24.76 -6.66
C ALA A 580 -10.64 -25.36 -6.26
N LEU A 581 -11.04 -26.46 -6.90
CA LEU A 581 -12.27 -27.20 -6.59
C LEU A 581 -12.25 -27.74 -5.16
N GLN A 582 -11.11 -28.27 -4.69
CA GLN A 582 -10.99 -28.72 -3.31
C GLN A 582 -11.13 -27.55 -2.32
N ALA A 583 -10.49 -26.40 -2.58
CA ALA A 583 -10.64 -25.22 -1.73
C ALA A 583 -12.08 -24.70 -1.69
N ALA A 584 -12.81 -24.75 -2.81
CA ALA A 584 -14.21 -24.38 -2.88
C ALA A 584 -15.14 -25.37 -2.14
N LYS A 585 -14.85 -26.68 -2.20
CA LYS A 585 -15.56 -27.71 -1.42
C LYS A 585 -15.35 -27.50 0.08
N ASP A 586 -14.12 -27.22 0.50
CA ASP A 586 -13.79 -26.90 1.89
C ASP A 586 -14.57 -25.65 2.35
N ALA A 587 -14.64 -24.61 1.51
CA ALA A 587 -15.40 -23.38 1.80
C ALA A 587 -16.89 -23.66 2.00
N LEU A 588 -17.51 -24.47 1.12
CA LEU A 588 -18.93 -24.83 1.24
C LEU A 588 -19.22 -25.68 2.48
N GLN A 589 -18.34 -26.64 2.81
CA GLN A 589 -18.51 -27.48 3.98
C GLN A 589 -18.47 -26.66 5.27
N LEU A 590 -17.59 -25.65 5.33
CA LEU A 590 -17.44 -24.76 6.48
C LEU A 590 -18.54 -23.69 6.56
N SER A 591 -19.10 -23.25 5.44
CA SER A 591 -20.11 -22.17 5.41
C SER A 591 -21.52 -22.64 5.81
N ARG A 592 -21.93 -23.86 5.43
CA ARG A 592 -23.29 -24.38 5.71
C ARG A 592 -23.71 -24.32 7.19
N PRO A 593 -22.85 -24.65 8.17
CA PRO A 593 -23.22 -24.59 9.58
C PRO A 593 -23.25 -23.16 10.18
N GLN A 594 -22.87 -22.12 9.44
CA GLN A 594 -22.64 -20.76 9.99
C GLN A 594 -23.83 -19.81 9.85
N GLU A 595 -24.91 -20.22 9.18
CA GLU A 595 -26.11 -19.39 8.92
C GLU A 595 -25.82 -18.01 8.29
N ASP A 596 -24.69 -17.88 7.57
CA ASP A 596 -24.30 -16.65 6.85
C ASP A 596 -24.58 -16.82 5.35
N GLU A 597 -25.67 -16.21 4.88
CA GLU A 597 -26.13 -16.30 3.50
C GLU A 597 -25.14 -15.68 2.50
N GLN A 598 -24.42 -14.63 2.89
CA GLN A 598 -23.43 -13.98 2.02
C GLN A 598 -22.21 -14.87 1.80
N LEU A 599 -21.69 -15.47 2.88
CA LEU A 599 -20.61 -16.44 2.82
C LEU A 599 -21.02 -17.70 2.04
N LEU A 600 -22.23 -18.21 2.26
CA LEU A 600 -22.77 -19.36 1.53
C LEU A 600 -22.84 -19.07 0.04
N SER A 601 -23.39 -17.92 -0.35
CA SER A 601 -23.46 -17.46 -1.75
C SER A 601 -22.07 -17.41 -2.41
N ARG A 602 -21.08 -16.79 -1.75
CA ARG A 602 -19.70 -16.70 -2.28
C ARG A 602 -18.98 -18.05 -2.38
N ALA A 603 -19.23 -18.95 -1.43
CA ALA A 603 -18.71 -20.32 -1.47
C ALA A 603 -19.33 -21.12 -2.63
N LEU A 604 -20.65 -21.03 -2.82
CA LEU A 604 -21.36 -21.66 -3.94
C LEU A 604 -20.92 -21.10 -5.31
N LEU A 605 -20.65 -19.80 -5.39
CA LEU A 605 -20.12 -19.18 -6.61
C LEU A 605 -18.74 -19.72 -6.97
N SER A 606 -17.83 -19.76 -5.98
CA SER A 606 -16.48 -20.30 -6.16
C SER A 606 -16.53 -21.78 -6.56
N LEU A 607 -17.45 -22.55 -5.97
CA LEU A 607 -17.68 -23.94 -6.30
C LEU A 607 -18.23 -24.13 -7.71
N ALA A 608 -19.28 -23.38 -8.09
CA ALA A 608 -19.87 -23.44 -9.43
C ALA A 608 -18.83 -23.10 -10.51
N THR A 609 -18.01 -22.06 -10.26
CA THR A 609 -16.93 -21.67 -11.17
C THR A 609 -15.88 -22.77 -11.29
N ALA A 610 -15.42 -23.35 -10.16
CA ALA A 610 -14.44 -24.43 -10.18
C ALA A 610 -14.97 -25.72 -10.84
N GLN A 611 -16.24 -26.06 -10.61
CA GLN A 611 -16.93 -27.19 -11.24
C GLN A 611 -17.03 -27.00 -12.75
N MET A 612 -17.37 -25.80 -13.22
CA MET A 612 -17.37 -25.49 -14.65
C MET A 612 -16.00 -25.67 -15.30
N MET A 613 -14.93 -25.19 -14.66
CA MET A 613 -13.56 -25.39 -15.18
C MET A 613 -13.15 -26.88 -15.18
N CYS A 614 -13.66 -27.66 -14.23
CA CYS A 614 -13.46 -29.12 -14.15
C CYS A 614 -14.42 -29.95 -15.02
N LEU A 615 -15.28 -29.33 -15.85
CA LEU A 615 -16.33 -29.99 -16.64
C LEU A 615 -17.42 -30.73 -15.86
N GLU A 616 -17.61 -30.42 -14.58
CA GLU A 616 -18.69 -30.98 -13.79
C GLU A 616 -19.99 -30.18 -14.01
N ALA A 617 -20.48 -30.13 -15.26
CA ALA A 617 -21.60 -29.27 -15.68
C ALA A 617 -22.90 -29.49 -14.88
N ASP A 618 -23.27 -30.75 -14.62
CA ASP A 618 -24.44 -31.11 -13.80
C ASP A 618 -24.28 -30.66 -12.34
N ALA A 619 -23.05 -30.68 -11.82
CA ALA A 619 -22.76 -30.26 -10.46
C ALA A 619 -22.75 -28.73 -10.36
N ALA A 620 -22.18 -28.05 -11.36
CA ALA A 620 -22.21 -26.60 -11.47
C ALA A 620 -23.64 -26.07 -11.58
N ALA A 621 -24.51 -26.72 -12.37
CA ALA A 621 -25.92 -26.37 -12.50
C ALA A 621 -26.62 -26.35 -11.13
N LYS A 622 -26.43 -27.40 -10.32
CA LYS A 622 -26.98 -27.51 -8.96
C LYS A 622 -26.45 -26.42 -8.03
N SER A 623 -25.14 -26.13 -8.08
CA SER A 623 -24.53 -25.06 -7.29
C SER A 623 -25.07 -23.68 -7.66
N ILE A 624 -25.38 -23.43 -8.94
CA ILE A 624 -26.01 -22.18 -9.40
C ILE A 624 -27.47 -22.10 -8.96
N GLU A 625 -28.24 -23.18 -9.08
CA GLU A 625 -29.63 -23.25 -8.62
C GLU A 625 -29.78 -23.00 -7.12
N GLU A 626 -28.81 -23.48 -6.31
CA GLU A 626 -28.75 -23.21 -4.88
C GLU A 626 -28.27 -21.77 -4.59
N GLY A 627 -27.23 -21.30 -5.28
CA GLY A 627 -26.52 -20.06 -4.91
C GLY A 627 -27.12 -18.75 -5.45
N LEU A 628 -27.68 -18.75 -6.66
CA LEU A 628 -28.21 -17.53 -7.29
C LEU A 628 -29.39 -16.90 -6.51
N PRO A 629 -30.40 -17.67 -6.05
CA PRO A 629 -31.48 -17.09 -5.23
C PRO A 629 -30.97 -16.54 -3.89
N VAL A 630 -29.95 -17.18 -3.31
CA VAL A 630 -29.31 -16.70 -2.08
C VAL A 630 -28.65 -15.36 -2.35
N ALA A 631 -27.84 -15.23 -3.41
CA ALA A 631 -27.20 -13.96 -3.81
C ALA A 631 -28.21 -12.81 -3.99
N GLN A 632 -29.37 -13.09 -4.60
CA GLN A 632 -30.46 -12.13 -4.76
C GLN A 632 -31.12 -11.75 -3.44
N THR A 633 -31.28 -12.71 -2.52
CA THR A 633 -31.87 -12.48 -1.20
C THR A 633 -30.99 -11.57 -0.33
N VAL A 634 -29.67 -11.77 -0.37
CA VAL A 634 -28.69 -10.90 0.32
C VAL A 634 -28.37 -9.61 -0.44
N ALA A 635 -28.97 -9.38 -1.61
CA ALA A 635 -28.71 -8.24 -2.50
C ALA A 635 -27.22 -8.06 -2.88
N ASP A 636 -26.47 -9.15 -3.01
CA ASP A 636 -25.08 -9.13 -3.50
C ASP A 636 -25.08 -9.11 -5.03
N ALA A 637 -25.21 -7.90 -5.59
CA ALA A 637 -25.26 -7.69 -7.04
C ALA A 637 -24.02 -8.24 -7.76
N SER A 638 -22.85 -8.24 -7.11
CA SER A 638 -21.62 -8.77 -7.68
C SER A 638 -21.67 -10.28 -7.79
N ALA A 639 -22.06 -10.98 -6.73
CA ALA A 639 -22.24 -12.43 -6.77
C ALA A 639 -23.33 -12.82 -7.78
N GLU A 640 -24.44 -12.09 -7.85
CA GLU A 640 -25.51 -12.30 -8.82
C GLU A 640 -25.00 -12.22 -10.26
N ALA A 641 -24.27 -11.15 -10.61
CA ALA A 641 -23.70 -10.97 -11.95
C ALA A 641 -22.75 -12.13 -12.32
N HIS A 642 -21.92 -12.58 -11.38
CA HIS A 642 -21.02 -13.70 -11.59
C HIS A 642 -21.76 -15.05 -11.71
N PHE A 643 -22.82 -15.30 -10.94
CA PHE A 643 -23.65 -16.50 -11.12
C PHE A 643 -24.32 -16.54 -12.50
N ILE A 644 -24.84 -15.40 -12.98
CA ILE A 644 -25.42 -15.29 -14.33
C ILE A 644 -24.36 -15.52 -15.40
N LEU A 645 -23.14 -15.02 -15.20
CA LEU A 645 -22.00 -15.26 -16.09
C LEU A 645 -21.64 -16.76 -16.16
N VAL A 646 -21.53 -17.44 -15.02
CA VAL A 646 -21.24 -18.89 -14.97
C VAL A 646 -22.41 -19.68 -15.59
N LYS A 647 -23.65 -19.25 -15.39
CA LYS A 647 -24.84 -19.84 -16.04
C LYS A 647 -24.81 -19.67 -17.56
N SER A 648 -24.34 -18.51 -18.06
CA SER A 648 -24.11 -18.29 -19.49
C SER A 648 -23.05 -19.24 -20.06
N GLN A 649 -21.94 -19.44 -19.33
CA GLN A 649 -20.90 -20.41 -19.70
C GLN A 649 -21.42 -21.85 -19.73
N LEU A 650 -22.29 -22.23 -18.80
CA LEU A 650 -22.96 -23.53 -18.79
C LEU A 650 -23.91 -23.71 -19.99
N ALA A 651 -24.65 -22.66 -20.36
CA ALA A 651 -25.51 -22.68 -21.55
C ALA A 651 -24.71 -22.73 -22.86
N GLU A 652 -23.51 -22.12 -22.91
CA GLU A 652 -22.55 -22.26 -24.00
C GLU A 652 -22.03 -23.72 -24.07
N PHE A 653 -21.68 -24.32 -22.93
CA PHE A 653 -21.23 -25.71 -22.81
C PHE A 653 -22.26 -26.74 -23.31
N ASN A 654 -23.56 -26.52 -23.03
CA ASN A 654 -24.65 -27.42 -23.43
C ASN A 654 -24.94 -27.43 -24.95
N GLY A 655 -24.21 -26.61 -25.73
CA GLY A 655 -24.17 -26.65 -27.19
C GLY A 655 -25.20 -25.77 -27.91
N ALA A 656 -25.24 -25.91 -29.24
CA ALA A 656 -25.86 -24.96 -30.17
C ALA A 656 -27.34 -24.63 -29.90
N LYS A 657 -28.11 -25.55 -29.30
CA LYS A 657 -29.52 -25.32 -28.96
C LYS A 657 -29.70 -24.28 -27.84
N SER A 658 -28.71 -24.14 -26.97
CA SER A 658 -28.69 -23.22 -25.83
C SER A 658 -27.92 -21.93 -26.10
N HIS A 659 -27.32 -21.74 -27.30
CA HIS A 659 -26.61 -20.51 -27.65
C HIS A 659 -27.45 -19.22 -27.58
N PRO A 660 -28.75 -19.21 -27.97
CA PRO A 660 -29.59 -18.02 -27.79
C PRO A 660 -29.77 -17.65 -26.31
N GLU A 661 -29.95 -18.65 -25.46
CA GLU A 661 -30.05 -18.50 -24.00
C GLU A 661 -28.71 -18.01 -23.41
N ALA A 662 -27.59 -18.63 -23.81
CA ALA A 662 -26.25 -18.22 -23.40
C ALA A 662 -25.96 -16.75 -23.75
N LYS A 663 -26.36 -16.31 -24.95
CA LYS A 663 -26.20 -14.91 -25.40
C LYS A 663 -27.08 -13.95 -24.60
N GLN A 664 -28.31 -14.34 -24.26
CA GLN A 664 -29.18 -13.53 -23.40
C GLN A 664 -28.56 -13.35 -22.01
N LEU A 665 -28.15 -14.45 -21.37
CA LEU A 665 -27.52 -14.43 -20.04
C LEU A 665 -26.20 -13.63 -20.03
N ALA A 666 -25.39 -13.73 -21.09
CA ALA A 666 -24.15 -12.94 -21.18
C ALA A 666 -24.41 -11.42 -21.29
N ASN A 667 -25.48 -11.01 -21.98
CA ASN A 667 -25.88 -9.59 -22.04
C ASN A 667 -26.44 -9.10 -20.70
N GLU A 668 -27.19 -9.95 -20.00
CA GLU A 668 -27.70 -9.65 -18.65
C GLU A 668 -26.54 -9.47 -17.66
N ALA A 669 -25.58 -10.39 -17.62
CA ALA A 669 -24.37 -10.26 -16.82
C ALA A 669 -23.58 -9.00 -17.18
N LEU A 670 -23.42 -8.69 -18.47
CA LEU A 670 -22.73 -7.49 -18.94
C LEU A 670 -23.39 -6.19 -18.42
N GLN A 671 -24.73 -6.11 -18.42
CA GLN A 671 -25.45 -4.97 -17.88
C GLN A 671 -25.23 -4.79 -16.38
N LEU A 672 -25.24 -5.89 -15.62
CA LEU A 672 -24.98 -5.87 -14.19
C LEU A 672 -23.54 -5.43 -13.89
N PHE A 673 -22.54 -5.98 -14.59
CA PHE A 673 -21.15 -5.56 -14.45
C PHE A 673 -20.93 -4.09 -14.83
N THR A 674 -21.59 -3.60 -15.89
CA THR A 674 -21.53 -2.19 -16.30
C THR A 674 -22.09 -1.26 -15.23
N THR A 675 -23.18 -1.68 -14.57
CA THR A 675 -23.79 -0.92 -13.48
C THR A 675 -22.85 -0.87 -12.27
N GLN A 676 -22.11 -1.95 -12.03
CA GLN A 676 -21.13 -2.07 -10.94
C GLN A 676 -19.77 -1.46 -11.27
N ARG A 677 -19.49 -1.13 -12.54
CA ARG A 677 -18.19 -0.72 -13.07
C ARG A 677 -17.09 -1.78 -12.85
N ASP A 678 -17.45 -3.05 -13.01
CA ASP A 678 -16.51 -4.16 -12.97
C ASP A 678 -15.94 -4.43 -14.37
N GLU A 679 -14.81 -3.79 -14.68
CA GLU A 679 -14.14 -3.91 -15.99
C GLU A 679 -13.73 -5.36 -16.31
N SER A 680 -13.40 -6.17 -15.30
CA SER A 680 -13.01 -7.57 -15.47
C SER A 680 -14.22 -8.43 -15.82
N GLY A 681 -15.34 -8.24 -15.10
CA GLY A 681 -16.60 -8.92 -15.39
C GLY A 681 -17.16 -8.54 -16.77
N GLU A 682 -17.07 -7.26 -17.15
CA GLU A 682 -17.44 -6.78 -18.50
C GLU A 682 -16.64 -7.48 -19.60
N ALA A 683 -15.31 -7.55 -19.45
CA ALA A 683 -14.45 -8.23 -20.41
C ALA A 683 -14.77 -9.72 -20.53
N ALA A 684 -15.07 -10.39 -19.41
CA ALA A 684 -15.46 -11.80 -19.39
C ALA A 684 -16.80 -12.06 -20.11
N ALA A 685 -17.81 -11.22 -19.87
CA ALA A 685 -19.11 -11.30 -20.54
C ALA A 685 -18.99 -11.02 -22.04
N GLN A 686 -18.21 -10.00 -22.43
CA GLN A 686 -17.94 -9.67 -23.83
C GLN A 686 -17.20 -10.80 -24.56
N ALA A 687 -16.28 -11.49 -23.88
CA ALA A 687 -15.57 -12.63 -24.44
C ALA A 687 -16.52 -13.79 -24.79
N ILE A 688 -17.54 -14.06 -23.96
CA ILE A 688 -18.59 -15.05 -24.26
C ILE A 688 -19.41 -14.61 -25.47
N LEU A 689 -19.87 -13.35 -25.49
CA LEU A 689 -20.68 -12.81 -26.60
C LEU A 689 -19.95 -12.90 -27.96
N LYS A 690 -18.63 -12.63 -27.98
CA LYS A 690 -17.79 -12.74 -29.17
C LYS A 690 -17.68 -14.17 -29.70
N ARG A 691 -17.73 -15.19 -28.82
CA ARG A 691 -17.70 -16.61 -29.22
C ARG A 691 -19.04 -17.08 -29.79
N LEU A 692 -20.15 -16.56 -29.27
CA LEU A 692 -21.51 -16.97 -29.67
C LEU A 692 -22.01 -16.32 -30.97
N THR A 693 -21.27 -15.37 -31.58
CA THR A 693 -21.64 -14.77 -32.88
C THR A 693 -21.18 -15.62 -34.07
N PRO A 694 -22.09 -16.15 -34.91
CA PRO A 694 -21.73 -17.03 -36.03
C PRO A 694 -20.96 -16.31 -37.13
N LYS A 695 -19.88 -16.93 -37.62
CA LYS A 695 -19.12 -16.48 -38.80
C LYS A 695 -19.88 -16.87 -40.07
N THR A 696 -20.23 -15.90 -40.92
CA THR A 696 -20.85 -16.14 -42.24
C THR A 696 -19.84 -16.77 -43.20
N ILE A 697 -20.09 -18.03 -43.60
CA ILE A 697 -19.31 -18.74 -44.63
C ILE A 697 -19.96 -18.44 -45.99
N GLY A 698 -19.26 -17.72 -46.87
CA GLY A 698 -19.77 -17.33 -48.19
C GLY A 698 -19.82 -18.49 -49.19
N VAL A 699 -21.03 -18.97 -49.51
CA VAL A 699 -21.31 -19.79 -50.70
C VAL A 699 -21.61 -18.84 -51.88
N ARG A 700 -21.01 -19.07 -53.06
CA ARG A 700 -21.29 -18.30 -54.30
C ARG A 700 -22.52 -18.85 -55.03
N PRO A 701 -23.53 -18.04 -55.39
CA PRO A 701 -24.52 -18.37 -56.41
C PRO A 701 -24.41 -17.47 -57.65
N THR A 702 -24.71 -18.07 -58.79
CA THR A 702 -24.70 -17.54 -60.16
C THR A 702 -25.84 -16.55 -60.45
N ASP A 703 -25.54 -15.65 -61.39
CA ASP A 703 -26.38 -14.73 -62.18
C ASP A 703 -27.91 -14.93 -62.12
N THR A 704 -28.64 -13.91 -61.69
CA THR A 704 -29.60 -13.16 -62.55
C THR A 704 -30.27 -12.00 -61.79
N GLY A 705 -30.06 -10.79 -62.32
CA GLY A 705 -31.09 -9.75 -62.53
C GLY A 705 -32.04 -9.27 -61.42
N GLY A 706 -31.69 -8.15 -60.79
CA GLY A 706 -32.64 -7.06 -60.51
C GLY A 706 -33.25 -6.98 -59.09
N PRO A 707 -33.66 -5.76 -58.65
CA PRO A 707 -33.15 -5.20 -57.38
C PRO A 707 -34.24 -5.00 -56.32
N ARG A 708 -33.86 -4.95 -55.02
CA ARG A 708 -34.40 -4.00 -54.02
C ARG A 708 -33.64 -4.05 -52.67
N TYR A 709 -33.14 -2.87 -52.31
CA TYR A 709 -32.88 -2.24 -51.00
C TYR A 709 -32.19 -2.96 -49.82
N TYR A 710 -31.20 -2.22 -49.31
CA TYR A 710 -30.29 -2.43 -48.19
C TYR A 710 -30.95 -2.57 -46.81
N ALA A 711 -30.33 -3.37 -45.94
CA ALA A 711 -29.65 -2.88 -44.73
C ALA A 711 -28.81 -3.99 -44.06
N ALA A 712 -27.48 -3.82 -44.00
CA ALA A 712 -26.60 -4.32 -42.94
C ALA A 712 -25.17 -3.76 -43.12
N GLU A 713 -24.56 -3.44 -41.99
CA GLU A 713 -23.24 -2.84 -41.79
C GLU A 713 -22.08 -3.75 -42.23
N GLY A 714 -21.01 -3.16 -42.76
CA GLY A 714 -19.76 -3.85 -43.11
C GLY A 714 -18.59 -2.88 -43.23
N ASP A 715 -17.49 -3.20 -42.56
CA ASP A 715 -16.18 -2.54 -42.63
C ASP A 715 -15.46 -2.88 -43.95
N ASP A 716 -15.04 -1.86 -44.71
CA ASP A 716 -14.34 -1.98 -46.01
C ASP A 716 -12.85 -1.54 -45.92
N GLU A 717 -11.90 -2.42 -46.28
CA GLU A 717 -10.49 -2.06 -46.58
C GLU A 717 -10.26 -1.92 -48.11
N MET A 718 -9.43 -0.94 -48.50
CA MET A 718 -9.18 -0.45 -49.88
C MET A 718 -7.76 -0.76 -50.44
N GLU A 719 -7.60 -1.01 -51.74
CA GLU A 719 -6.31 -1.12 -52.49
C GLU A 719 -5.94 0.19 -53.20
N GLU A 720 -4.64 0.50 -53.29
CA GLU A 720 -4.06 1.77 -53.76
C GLU A 720 -3.40 1.66 -55.17
N TYR A 721 -3.70 2.58 -56.11
CA TYR A 721 -2.98 2.71 -57.39
C TYR A 721 -2.89 4.18 -57.91
N TRP A 722 -2.03 4.40 -58.92
CA TRP A 722 -1.71 5.72 -59.52
C TRP A 722 -2.19 5.84 -60.97
N GLU A 723 -2.77 6.98 -61.33
CA GLU A 723 -3.29 7.29 -62.68
C GLU A 723 -2.85 8.70 -63.13
N GLU A 724 -2.55 8.90 -64.42
CA GLU A 724 -2.17 10.20 -64.99
C GLU A 724 -3.40 10.98 -65.50
N GLU A 725 -3.54 12.23 -65.05
CA GLU A 725 -4.63 13.11 -65.45
C GLU A 725 -4.09 14.41 -66.12
N VAL A 726 -4.68 14.79 -67.26
CA VAL A 726 -4.37 16.01 -68.04
C VAL A 726 -5.49 17.01 -67.81
N ILE A 727 -5.18 18.24 -67.37
CA ILE A 727 -6.17 19.30 -67.13
C ILE A 727 -6.02 20.40 -68.20
N GLU A 728 -7.11 20.75 -68.87
CA GLU A 728 -7.24 21.96 -69.71
C GLU A 728 -7.87 23.11 -68.90
N GLU A 729 -7.36 24.34 -69.08
CA GLU A 729 -7.88 25.55 -68.41
C GLU A 729 -9.12 26.12 -69.13
N GLY A 730 -10.20 26.35 -68.36
CA GLY A 730 -11.33 27.21 -68.73
C GLY A 730 -11.44 28.40 -67.77
N GLY A 731 -11.43 29.62 -68.30
CA GLY A 731 -11.15 30.87 -67.59
C GLY A 731 -12.21 31.38 -66.60
N GLY A 732 -11.73 32.17 -65.63
CA GLY A 732 -12.53 32.88 -64.63
C GLY A 732 -12.83 34.33 -65.01
N GLY A 733 -14.01 34.82 -64.59
CA GLY A 733 -14.32 36.23 -64.43
C GLY A 733 -14.29 36.60 -62.93
N GLY A 734 -13.58 37.66 -62.57
CA GLY A 734 -13.36 38.11 -61.19
C GLY A 734 -14.41 39.12 -60.67
N GLY A 735 -14.56 39.15 -59.34
CA GLY A 735 -15.24 40.19 -58.55
C GLY A 735 -14.56 40.36 -57.18
N PRO A 736 -14.63 41.55 -56.54
CA PRO A 736 -13.81 41.91 -55.38
C PRO A 736 -14.33 41.32 -54.06
N VAL A 737 -13.42 41.09 -53.10
CA VAL A 737 -13.68 40.50 -51.77
C VAL A 737 -14.09 41.58 -50.76
N GLU A 738 -15.23 41.43 -50.09
CA GLU A 738 -15.67 42.26 -48.94
C GLU A 738 -15.05 41.78 -47.62
N ILE A 739 -14.63 42.72 -46.76
CA ILE A 739 -14.05 42.46 -45.43
C ILE A 739 -15.19 42.28 -44.41
N GLN A 740 -15.15 41.22 -43.59
CA GLN A 740 -16.16 40.95 -42.54
C GLN A 740 -15.88 41.73 -41.25
N ALA A 741 -16.95 42.15 -40.55
CA ALA A 741 -16.87 42.83 -39.25
C ALA A 741 -16.71 41.84 -38.08
N TYR A 742 -15.98 42.24 -37.04
CA TYR A 742 -15.69 41.44 -35.83
C TYR A 742 -16.96 40.90 -35.17
N SER A 743 -17.02 39.57 -34.98
CA SER A 743 -18.18 38.82 -34.46
C SER A 743 -17.95 38.19 -33.09
N GLY A 744 -16.89 38.58 -32.37
CA GLY A 744 -16.59 38.06 -31.03
C GLY A 744 -17.42 38.69 -29.90
N PRO A 745 -17.21 38.24 -28.64
CA PRO A 745 -18.02 38.66 -27.49
C PRO A 745 -17.96 40.17 -27.25
N ASN A 746 -19.07 40.74 -26.80
CA ASN A 746 -19.16 42.18 -26.55
C ASN A 746 -18.43 42.56 -25.25
N PRO A 747 -17.93 43.81 -25.11
CA PRO A 747 -17.14 44.22 -23.94
C PRO A 747 -17.82 43.97 -22.58
N SER A 748 -19.15 44.04 -22.51
CA SER A 748 -19.92 43.74 -21.30
C SER A 748 -19.88 42.25 -20.90
N GLU A 749 -19.81 41.35 -21.88
CA GLU A 749 -19.73 39.90 -21.65
C GLU A 749 -18.33 39.50 -21.18
N ILE A 750 -17.31 40.18 -21.71
CA ILE A 750 -15.91 40.00 -21.27
C ILE A 750 -15.77 40.44 -19.81
N VAL A 751 -16.28 41.63 -19.45
CA VAL A 751 -16.26 42.13 -18.07
C VAL A 751 -16.99 41.18 -17.10
N ALA A 752 -18.18 40.69 -17.47
CA ALA A 752 -18.92 39.75 -16.64
C ALA A 752 -18.14 38.46 -16.39
N THR A 753 -17.56 37.87 -17.44
CA THR A 753 -16.77 36.64 -17.34
C THR A 753 -15.51 36.83 -16.50
N VAL A 754 -14.80 37.96 -16.67
CA VAL A 754 -13.60 38.27 -15.87
C VAL A 754 -13.96 38.48 -14.39
N SER A 755 -15.08 39.15 -14.11
CA SER A 755 -15.60 39.31 -12.73
C SER A 755 -16.00 37.99 -12.10
N ASP A 756 -16.72 37.12 -12.80
CA ASP A 756 -17.19 35.83 -12.25
C ASP A 756 -16.02 34.91 -11.89
N VAL A 757 -14.99 34.86 -12.75
CA VAL A 757 -13.79 34.07 -12.48
C VAL A 757 -13.00 34.65 -11.30
N ALA A 758 -12.99 35.97 -11.12
CA ALA A 758 -12.32 36.62 -9.98
C ALA A 758 -13.07 36.34 -8.66
N LEU A 759 -14.40 36.49 -8.66
CA LEU A 759 -15.25 36.23 -7.49
C LEU A 759 -15.15 34.77 -7.02
N GLY A 760 -15.12 33.82 -7.97
CA GLY A 760 -15.01 32.39 -7.67
C GLY A 760 -13.70 31.98 -7.00
N LEU A 761 -12.60 32.72 -7.22
CA LEU A 761 -11.30 32.44 -6.64
C LEU A 761 -11.03 33.21 -5.34
N ILE A 762 -11.57 34.43 -5.21
CA ILE A 762 -11.37 35.28 -4.02
C ILE A 762 -12.40 34.96 -2.91
N GLY A 763 -13.59 34.46 -3.27
CA GLY A 763 -14.62 34.05 -2.32
C GLY A 763 -15.43 35.21 -1.72
N VAL A 764 -15.55 36.34 -2.43
CA VAL A 764 -16.36 37.51 -2.05
C VAL A 764 -17.64 37.58 -2.90
N GLU A 765 -18.70 38.22 -2.39
CA GLU A 765 -19.99 38.30 -3.10
C GLU A 765 -20.04 39.40 -4.18
N THR A 766 -19.25 40.47 -4.05
CA THR A 766 -19.20 41.59 -5.00
C THR A 766 -17.79 42.16 -5.10
N LEU A 767 -17.37 42.56 -6.31
CA LEU A 767 -16.06 43.18 -6.57
C LEU A 767 -16.24 44.48 -7.35
N ASP A 768 -15.55 45.56 -6.96
CA ASP A 768 -15.56 46.81 -7.74
C ASP A 768 -14.65 46.64 -8.98
N ALA A 769 -15.14 47.05 -10.15
CA ALA A 769 -14.46 46.84 -11.42
C ALA A 769 -13.16 47.68 -11.55
N ASP A 770 -13.03 48.76 -10.78
CA ASP A 770 -11.85 49.63 -10.75
C ASP A 770 -10.89 49.30 -9.58
N GLU A 771 -11.27 48.39 -8.66
CA GLU A 771 -10.44 47.98 -7.52
C GLU A 771 -9.32 47.01 -7.96
N PRO A 772 -8.08 47.18 -7.46
CA PRO A 772 -7.00 46.22 -7.69
C PRO A 772 -7.35 44.84 -7.11
N LEU A 773 -7.29 43.80 -7.95
CA LEU A 773 -7.68 42.44 -7.59
C LEU A 773 -6.86 41.83 -6.44
N MET A 774 -5.61 42.27 -6.27
CA MET A 774 -4.76 41.86 -5.13
C MET A 774 -5.26 42.47 -3.80
N ASP A 775 -5.74 43.72 -3.84
CA ASP A 775 -6.31 44.39 -2.67
C ASP A 775 -7.70 43.82 -2.32
N ALA A 776 -8.43 43.33 -3.34
CA ALA A 776 -9.68 42.59 -3.18
C ALA A 776 -9.49 41.17 -2.60
N GLY A 777 -8.25 40.68 -2.46
CA GLY A 777 -7.92 39.42 -1.80
C GLY A 777 -7.38 38.30 -2.69
N LEU A 778 -7.11 38.56 -3.97
CA LEU A 778 -6.47 37.58 -4.85
C LEU A 778 -4.98 37.44 -4.48
N ASP A 779 -4.58 36.29 -3.95
CA ASP A 779 -3.18 36.04 -3.59
C ASP A 779 -2.32 35.59 -4.79
N SER A 780 -1.01 35.50 -4.58
CA SER A 780 -0.05 35.17 -5.65
C SER A 780 -0.25 33.78 -6.26
N LEU A 781 -0.93 32.86 -5.58
CA LEU A 781 -1.18 31.49 -6.06
C LEU A 781 -2.52 31.43 -6.81
N ALA A 782 -3.55 32.12 -6.29
CA ALA A 782 -4.84 32.32 -6.95
C ALA A 782 -4.72 33.15 -8.24
N ALA A 783 -3.76 34.08 -8.31
CA ALA A 783 -3.46 34.87 -9.51
C ALA A 783 -3.03 34.01 -10.72
N VAL A 784 -2.28 32.94 -10.49
CA VAL A 784 -1.83 32.02 -11.55
C VAL A 784 -3.00 31.17 -12.06
N GLU A 785 -3.87 30.72 -11.14
CA GLU A 785 -5.08 29.99 -11.49
C GLU A 785 -6.11 30.88 -12.20
N PHE A 786 -6.24 32.14 -11.79
CA PHE A 786 -7.05 33.18 -12.43
C PHE A 786 -6.62 33.41 -13.89
N GLY A 787 -5.32 33.64 -14.14
CA GLY A 787 -4.78 33.82 -15.50
C GLY A 787 -4.96 32.57 -16.38
N ASN A 788 -4.71 31.38 -15.83
CA ASN A 788 -4.90 30.11 -16.55
C ASN A 788 -6.36 29.82 -16.91
N THR A 789 -7.29 30.27 -16.08
CA THR A 789 -8.74 30.10 -16.31
C THR A 789 -9.23 31.09 -17.38
N LEU A 790 -8.81 32.35 -17.31
CA LEU A 790 -9.12 33.35 -18.33
C LEU A 790 -8.54 32.98 -19.71
N ALA A 791 -7.35 32.39 -19.76
CA ALA A 791 -6.74 31.91 -21.01
C ALA A 791 -7.53 30.74 -21.65
N LYS A 792 -8.28 29.97 -20.86
CA LYS A 792 -9.17 28.91 -21.36
C LYS A 792 -10.50 29.46 -21.86
N GLU A 793 -11.08 30.44 -21.16
CA GLU A 793 -12.35 31.07 -21.53
C GLU A 793 -12.22 31.93 -22.80
N PHE A 794 -11.12 32.66 -22.97
CA PHE A 794 -10.87 33.53 -24.14
C PHE A 794 -9.84 32.91 -25.10
N SER A 795 -10.21 31.80 -25.73
CA SER A 795 -9.32 31.07 -26.65
C SER A 795 -8.97 31.92 -27.89
N GLY A 796 -7.69 32.27 -28.06
CA GLY A 796 -7.19 33.06 -29.18
C GLY A 796 -6.44 34.33 -28.78
N VAL A 797 -6.50 34.73 -27.51
CA VAL A 797 -5.67 35.80 -26.94
C VAL A 797 -4.51 35.21 -26.16
N ALA A 798 -3.29 35.69 -26.41
CA ALA A 798 -2.14 35.37 -25.56
C ALA A 798 -2.15 36.30 -24.35
N LEU A 799 -2.47 35.77 -23.16
CA LEU A 799 -2.43 36.51 -21.90
C LEU A 799 -1.00 36.45 -21.30
N PRO A 800 -0.34 37.59 -21.04
CA PRO A 800 1.00 37.63 -20.44
C PRO A 800 1.01 37.05 -19.02
N SER A 801 2.13 36.48 -18.57
CA SER A 801 2.27 35.98 -17.19
C SER A 801 2.35 37.09 -16.13
N THR A 802 2.53 38.35 -16.55
CA THR A 802 2.53 39.55 -15.69
C THR A 802 1.16 40.23 -15.60
N LEU A 803 0.11 39.56 -16.10
CA LEU A 803 -1.26 40.06 -16.24
C LEU A 803 -1.76 40.92 -15.06
N MET A 804 -1.51 40.45 -13.83
CA MET A 804 -1.99 41.06 -12.59
C MET A 804 -1.27 42.35 -12.20
N PHE A 805 -0.07 42.58 -12.74
CA PHE A 805 0.71 43.80 -12.50
C PHE A 805 0.44 44.84 -13.57
N ASP A 806 0.27 44.40 -14.82
CA ASP A 806 0.04 45.30 -15.96
C ASP A 806 -1.43 45.74 -16.06
N PHE A 807 -2.38 44.89 -15.63
CA PHE A 807 -3.81 45.15 -15.65
C PHE A 807 -4.46 44.77 -14.31
N PRO A 808 -4.24 45.58 -13.26
CA PRO A 808 -4.54 45.17 -11.88
C PRO A 808 -6.03 45.09 -11.53
N SER A 809 -6.94 45.59 -12.37
CA SER A 809 -8.40 45.59 -12.11
C SER A 809 -9.18 44.91 -13.23
N VAL A 810 -10.39 44.44 -12.91
CA VAL A 810 -11.30 43.75 -13.86
C VAL A 810 -11.52 44.59 -15.12
N LYS A 811 -11.69 45.90 -14.99
CA LYS A 811 -11.96 46.80 -16.11
C LYS A 811 -10.77 46.94 -17.06
N LEU A 812 -9.56 47.12 -16.52
CA LEU A 812 -8.34 47.22 -17.32
C LEU A 812 -8.06 45.91 -18.04
N LEU A 813 -8.27 44.79 -17.34
CA LEU A 813 -8.04 43.46 -17.87
C LEU A 813 -9.03 43.10 -18.99
N SER A 814 -10.31 43.41 -18.79
CA SER A 814 -11.35 43.18 -19.79
C SER A 814 -11.16 44.04 -21.03
N GLY A 815 -10.69 45.29 -20.86
CA GLY A 815 -10.35 46.18 -21.97
C GLY A 815 -9.18 45.66 -22.81
N PHE A 816 -8.16 45.09 -22.17
CA PHE A 816 -7.03 44.47 -22.86
C PHE A 816 -7.46 43.24 -23.68
N ILE A 817 -8.34 42.41 -23.12
CA ILE A 817 -8.86 41.21 -23.80
C ILE A 817 -9.70 41.59 -25.02
N ASP A 818 -10.58 42.59 -24.93
CA ASP A 818 -11.37 43.08 -26.08
C ASP A 818 -10.47 43.64 -27.18
N ALA A 819 -9.49 44.46 -26.84
CA ALA A 819 -8.55 45.04 -27.80
C ALA A 819 -7.73 43.94 -28.52
N SER A 820 -7.24 42.95 -27.77
CA SER A 820 -6.42 41.86 -28.32
C SER A 820 -7.22 40.95 -29.24
N MET A 821 -8.50 40.69 -28.94
CA MET A 821 -9.37 39.89 -29.79
C MET A 821 -9.69 40.59 -31.12
N ARG A 822 -9.94 41.91 -31.08
CA ARG A 822 -10.19 42.72 -32.28
C ARG A 822 -8.96 42.81 -33.17
N GLU A 823 -7.79 43.00 -32.57
CA GLU A 823 -6.52 43.04 -33.32
C GLU A 823 -6.18 41.69 -33.99
N ALA A 824 -6.45 40.57 -33.31
CA ALA A 824 -6.26 39.24 -33.89
C ALA A 824 -7.20 38.99 -35.08
N HIS A 825 -8.45 39.46 -34.99
CA HIS A 825 -9.42 39.38 -36.08
C HIS A 825 -9.00 40.22 -37.30
N ASP A 826 -8.58 41.47 -37.07
CA ASP A 826 -8.18 42.39 -38.16
C ASP A 826 -6.91 41.90 -38.89
N LYS A 827 -5.96 41.28 -38.16
CA LYS A 827 -4.77 40.65 -38.76
C LYS A 827 -5.13 39.45 -39.65
N SER A 828 -6.10 38.64 -39.24
CA SER A 828 -6.60 37.50 -40.02
C SER A 828 -7.25 37.94 -41.34
N GLU A 829 -8.07 39.00 -41.31
CA GLU A 829 -8.73 39.52 -42.51
C GLU A 829 -7.76 40.26 -43.45
N ALA A 830 -6.76 40.96 -42.92
CA ALA A 830 -5.68 41.56 -43.71
C ALA A 830 -4.83 40.52 -44.46
N GLN A 831 -4.56 39.36 -43.85
CA GLN A 831 -3.87 38.24 -44.48
C GLN A 831 -4.69 37.64 -45.63
N ARG A 832 -6.01 37.53 -45.47
CA ARG A 832 -6.92 37.07 -46.54
C ARG A 832 -6.94 38.01 -47.73
N ALA A 833 -6.99 39.32 -47.49
CA ALA A 833 -6.95 40.33 -48.55
C ALA A 833 -5.61 40.31 -49.32
N GLN A 834 -4.48 40.08 -48.64
CA GLN A 834 -3.16 39.95 -49.28
C GLN A 834 -3.05 38.70 -50.16
N SER A 835 -3.61 37.56 -49.74
CA SER A 835 -3.60 36.33 -50.53
C SER A 835 -4.43 36.41 -51.82
N ALA A 836 -5.44 37.28 -51.89
CA ALA A 836 -6.23 37.50 -53.10
C ALA A 836 -5.53 38.39 -54.15
N ALA A 837 -4.61 39.28 -53.74
CA ALA A 837 -3.87 40.18 -54.63
C ALA A 837 -2.67 39.49 -55.34
N ALA A 838 -2.16 38.38 -54.81
CA ALA A 838 -1.00 37.67 -55.34
C ALA A 838 -1.29 36.76 -56.56
N GLY A 839 -2.56 36.66 -57.00
CA GLY A 839 -3.00 35.75 -58.09
C GLY A 839 -2.95 36.32 -59.51
N GLY A 840 -2.54 37.57 -59.73
CA GLY A 840 -2.53 38.19 -61.06
C GLY A 840 -1.13 38.23 -61.70
N GLY A 841 -0.74 37.21 -62.47
CA GLY A 841 0.49 37.31 -63.26
C GLY A 841 1.01 36.04 -63.96
N GLY A 842 0.40 35.69 -65.11
CA GLY A 842 1.12 35.30 -66.34
C GLY A 842 1.72 33.89 -66.51
N GLY A 843 1.26 33.19 -67.57
CA GLY A 843 2.13 32.37 -68.44
C GLY A 843 1.84 30.86 -68.46
N GLY A 844 1.09 30.40 -69.47
CA GLY A 844 0.68 29.01 -69.64
C GLY A 844 1.79 28.02 -70.04
N GLN A 845 1.78 26.85 -69.39
CA GLN A 845 2.38 25.58 -69.85
C GLN A 845 1.50 24.42 -69.35
N ARG A 846 1.12 23.50 -70.25
CA ARG A 846 0.37 22.27 -69.92
C ARG A 846 1.15 21.42 -68.91
N ARG A 847 0.52 21.07 -67.78
CA ARG A 847 1.05 20.16 -66.74
C ARG A 847 0.18 18.92 -66.62
N THR A 848 0.78 17.75 -66.59
CA THR A 848 0.18 16.49 -66.12
C THR A 848 0.47 16.28 -64.64
N ARG A 849 -0.45 15.66 -63.90
CA ARG A 849 -0.27 15.27 -62.49
C ARG A 849 -0.74 13.84 -62.27
N MET A 850 0.07 13.05 -61.56
CA MET A 850 -0.34 11.75 -61.06
C MET A 850 -1.27 11.91 -59.86
N VAL A 851 -2.43 11.26 -59.91
CA VAL A 851 -3.44 11.27 -58.85
C VAL A 851 -3.63 9.86 -58.29
N LYS A 852 -3.77 9.81 -56.97
CA LYS A 852 -3.82 8.61 -56.14
C LYS A 852 -5.28 8.16 -55.96
N LYS A 853 -5.62 6.91 -56.31
CA LYS A 853 -7.00 6.38 -56.22
C LYS A 853 -7.05 5.01 -55.52
N PHE A 854 -8.25 4.65 -55.06
CA PHE A 854 -8.51 3.42 -54.30
C PHE A 854 -9.59 2.52 -54.93
N ARG A 855 -9.41 1.20 -54.90
CA ARG A 855 -10.38 0.17 -55.36
C ARG A 855 -10.33 -1.08 -54.44
N PRO A 856 -11.40 -1.86 -54.23
CA PRO A 856 -11.35 -3.08 -53.40
C PRO A 856 -10.59 -4.26 -54.05
N LYS A 857 -9.80 -5.00 -53.25
CA LYS A 857 -8.99 -6.18 -53.67
C LYS A 857 -9.80 -7.49 -53.68
N PRO A 858 -9.71 -8.33 -54.72
CA PRO A 858 -10.05 -9.76 -54.68
C PRO A 858 -8.83 -10.63 -54.28
N GLY A 859 -9.10 -11.80 -53.69
CA GLY A 859 -8.17 -12.59 -52.90
C GLY A 859 -6.85 -13.06 -53.56
N GLY A 860 -5.84 -13.24 -52.71
CA GLY A 860 -4.53 -13.82 -53.02
C GLY A 860 -3.57 -13.74 -51.83
N ALA A 861 -2.99 -14.88 -51.45
CA ALA A 861 -2.11 -15.22 -50.33
C ALA A 861 -1.29 -14.08 -49.64
N ARG A 862 -1.38 -14.01 -48.29
CA ARG A 862 -0.52 -13.17 -47.44
C ARG A 862 0.61 -14.00 -46.79
N ARG A 863 1.86 -13.55 -46.96
CA ARG A 863 2.97 -13.78 -46.02
C ARG A 863 2.81 -12.80 -44.85
N LYS A 864 2.92 -13.29 -43.61
CA LYS A 864 2.88 -12.46 -42.37
C LYS A 864 4.13 -11.57 -42.27
N PRO A 865 4.02 -10.25 -42.01
CA PRO A 865 5.10 -9.48 -41.40
C PRO A 865 5.05 -9.64 -39.87
N MET A 866 6.21 -9.88 -39.26
CA MET A 866 6.44 -9.89 -37.82
C MET A 866 6.08 -8.53 -37.19
N SER A 867 5.37 -8.54 -36.06
CA SER A 867 5.28 -7.35 -35.21
C SER A 867 6.56 -7.21 -34.38
N PHE A 868 7.24 -6.09 -34.56
CA PHE A 868 8.28 -5.64 -33.62
C PHE A 868 7.56 -5.02 -32.42
N ASN A 869 7.66 -5.69 -31.27
CA ASN A 869 7.17 -5.20 -29.99
C ASN A 869 8.19 -4.19 -29.44
N GLN A 870 7.98 -2.88 -29.67
CA GLN A 870 8.75 -1.82 -28.99
C GLN A 870 8.12 -1.51 -27.63
N GLN A 871 8.42 -2.31 -26.62
CA GLN A 871 8.30 -1.91 -25.22
C GLN A 871 9.65 -1.35 -24.76
N ALA A 872 9.77 -0.01 -24.75
CA ALA A 872 10.85 0.66 -24.05
C ALA A 872 10.49 0.72 -22.56
N MET A 873 11.07 -0.20 -21.77
CA MET A 873 11.07 -0.14 -20.30
C MET A 873 12.18 0.83 -19.83
N PRO A 874 11.97 1.63 -18.78
CA PRO A 874 13.06 2.36 -18.14
C PRO A 874 13.88 1.38 -17.29
N VAL A 875 15.13 1.13 -17.68
CA VAL A 875 16.07 0.32 -16.89
C VAL A 875 16.79 1.23 -15.89
N GLN A 876 16.57 0.97 -14.60
CA GLN A 876 17.46 1.40 -13.52
C GLN A 876 18.67 0.46 -13.52
N MET A 877 19.87 0.98 -13.73
CA MET A 877 21.12 0.31 -13.35
C MET A 877 21.86 1.19 -12.34
N VAL A 878 21.91 0.73 -11.09
CA VAL A 878 23.05 0.97 -10.20
C VAL A 878 23.62 -0.43 -9.96
N PRO A 879 24.93 -0.69 -10.19
CA PRO A 879 25.47 -2.02 -10.05
C PRO A 879 25.38 -2.49 -8.59
N ALA A 880 24.85 -3.69 -8.38
CA ALA A 880 24.95 -4.41 -7.12
C ALA A 880 26.40 -4.88 -6.96
N ILE A 881 27.02 -4.59 -5.81
CA ILE A 881 28.32 -5.16 -5.45
C ILE A 881 28.07 -6.64 -5.06
N PRO A 882 28.76 -7.62 -5.67
CA PRO A 882 28.54 -9.03 -5.37
C PRO A 882 28.96 -9.39 -3.94
N GLN A 883 28.14 -10.19 -3.26
CA GLN A 883 28.41 -10.72 -1.92
C GLN A 883 29.60 -11.68 -1.94
N ALA A 884 30.65 -11.38 -1.16
CA ALA A 884 31.74 -12.33 -0.91
C ALA A 884 31.36 -13.28 0.23
N ALA A 885 31.43 -14.59 -0.02
CA ALA A 885 31.32 -15.62 1.01
C ALA A 885 32.59 -15.65 1.91
N PRO A 886 32.50 -16.11 3.18
CA PRO A 886 33.58 -16.00 4.14
C PRO A 886 34.60 -17.15 4.02
N GLY A 887 35.89 -16.83 3.93
CA GLY A 887 36.96 -17.76 4.31
C GLY A 887 38.22 -17.72 3.43
N GLY A 888 39.35 -17.34 4.03
CA GLY A 888 40.69 -17.54 3.46
C GLY A 888 41.68 -16.46 3.87
N GLY A 889 42.21 -16.54 5.09
CA GLY A 889 43.21 -15.59 5.59
C GLY A 889 44.57 -15.69 4.89
N GLY A 890 45.17 -14.53 4.63
CA GLY A 890 46.59 -14.35 4.30
C GLY A 890 46.94 -12.85 4.36
N PRO A 891 47.98 -12.43 5.11
CA PRO A 891 48.29 -11.02 5.27
C PRO A 891 49.13 -10.55 4.09
N VAL A 892 48.65 -9.54 3.36
CA VAL A 892 49.52 -8.74 2.46
C VAL A 892 49.51 -7.31 2.97
N ALA A 893 50.65 -6.89 3.49
CA ALA A 893 50.90 -5.54 3.98
C ALA A 893 51.52 -4.65 2.89
N SER A 894 51.15 -3.36 2.96
CA SER A 894 51.80 -2.18 2.35
C SER A 894 51.57 -2.00 0.84
N GLN A 895 51.30 -0.80 0.30
CA GLN A 895 51.69 0.54 0.72
C GLN A 895 50.54 1.55 0.49
N ALA A 896 50.34 2.48 1.43
CA ALA A 896 49.44 3.60 1.25
C ALA A 896 50.08 4.62 0.29
N ALA A 897 49.68 4.57 -0.98
CA ALA A 897 49.86 5.69 -1.90
C ALA A 897 48.84 6.78 -1.54
N GLU A 898 49.28 8.04 -1.46
CA GLU A 898 48.38 9.19 -1.33
C GLU A 898 47.42 9.21 -2.53
N VAL A 899 46.15 8.86 -2.27
CA VAL A 899 45.10 8.82 -3.29
C VAL A 899 44.61 10.25 -3.53
N ALA A 900 44.79 10.74 -4.77
CA ALA A 900 44.27 12.02 -5.21
C ALA A 900 42.73 12.07 -5.11
N PRO A 901 42.11 13.25 -4.87
CA PRO A 901 40.67 13.35 -4.64
C PRO A 901 39.84 12.92 -5.87
N TYR A 902 38.72 12.26 -5.57
CA TYR A 902 37.72 11.71 -6.49
C TYR A 902 37.26 12.68 -7.59
N LYS A 903 37.15 12.18 -8.83
CA LYS A 903 36.51 12.85 -9.96
C LYS A 903 35.39 11.96 -10.51
N GLY A 904 34.18 12.10 -9.97
CA GLY A 904 32.96 11.71 -10.69
C GLY A 904 32.81 12.50 -12.01
N PRO A 905 31.61 12.60 -12.63
CA PRO A 905 31.45 13.50 -13.76
C PRO A 905 32.00 14.87 -13.34
N THR A 906 33.02 15.32 -14.07
CA THR A 906 33.72 16.54 -13.71
C THR A 906 32.70 17.67 -13.66
N LEU A 907 32.96 18.71 -12.87
CA LEU A 907 32.09 19.91 -12.90
C LEU A 907 31.83 20.36 -14.35
N ALA A 908 32.81 20.21 -15.24
CA ALA A 908 32.68 20.44 -16.68
C ALA A 908 31.68 19.50 -17.39
N GLU A 909 31.61 18.21 -17.06
CA GLU A 909 30.68 17.26 -17.69
C GLU A 909 29.24 17.44 -17.18
N ILE A 910 29.07 17.73 -15.88
CA ILE A 910 27.75 18.08 -15.33
C ILE A 910 27.29 19.41 -15.96
N GLU A 911 28.19 20.37 -16.08
CA GLU A 911 27.91 21.67 -16.68
C GLU A 911 27.54 21.53 -18.16
N GLU A 912 28.23 20.67 -18.92
CA GLU A 912 27.91 20.38 -20.33
C GLU A 912 26.50 19.78 -20.46
N VAL A 913 26.10 18.85 -19.60
CA VAL A 913 24.74 18.25 -19.63
C VAL A 913 23.67 19.28 -19.25
N VAL A 914 23.90 20.08 -18.20
CA VAL A 914 22.97 21.13 -17.76
C VAL A 914 22.83 22.19 -18.86
N LYS A 915 23.94 22.56 -19.52
CA LYS A 915 23.96 23.55 -20.60
C LYS A 915 23.33 23.04 -21.90
N ASP A 916 23.65 21.82 -22.33
CA ASP A 916 23.04 21.20 -23.51
C ASP A 916 21.52 21.08 -23.35
N THR A 917 21.06 20.69 -22.15
CA THR A 917 19.64 20.57 -21.85
C THR A 917 18.96 21.94 -21.91
N ALA A 918 19.58 22.97 -21.34
CA ALA A 918 19.08 24.35 -21.37
C ALA A 918 19.03 24.91 -22.79
N LEU A 919 20.11 24.74 -23.58
CA LEU A 919 20.17 25.16 -24.98
C LEU A 919 19.08 24.50 -25.82
N SER A 920 18.81 23.20 -25.59
CA SER A 920 17.79 22.46 -26.36
C SER A 920 16.36 22.94 -26.12
N LEU A 921 16.09 23.46 -24.91
CA LEU A 921 14.75 23.91 -24.50
C LEU A 921 14.54 25.40 -24.77
N ILE A 922 15.58 26.22 -24.65
CA ILE A 922 15.52 27.67 -24.91
C ILE A 922 15.66 27.98 -26.41
N GLY A 923 16.38 27.16 -27.18
CA GLY A 923 16.56 27.34 -28.62
C GLY A 923 17.55 28.44 -29.02
N VAL A 924 18.49 28.79 -28.14
CA VAL A 924 19.57 29.77 -28.39
C VAL A 924 20.90 29.07 -28.73
N GLU A 925 21.76 29.73 -29.49
CA GLU A 925 23.03 29.15 -29.96
C GLU A 925 24.13 29.10 -28.87
N SER A 926 24.03 29.93 -27.83
CA SER A 926 24.97 29.95 -26.70
C SER A 926 24.33 30.56 -25.44
N LEU A 927 24.76 30.08 -24.27
CA LEU A 927 24.31 30.50 -22.94
C LEU A 927 25.53 30.85 -22.07
N ASP A 928 25.46 31.92 -21.27
CA ASP A 928 26.46 32.19 -20.22
C ASP A 928 26.15 31.33 -18.97
N ASN A 929 27.19 30.86 -18.27
CA ASN A 929 27.05 29.92 -17.16
C ASN A 929 26.57 30.61 -15.86
N ASP A 930 26.82 31.90 -15.72
CA ASP A 930 26.41 32.72 -14.58
C ASP A 930 25.10 33.49 -14.84
N GLU A 931 24.60 33.48 -16.08
CA GLU A 931 23.32 34.10 -16.46
C GLU A 931 22.13 33.30 -15.90
N PRO A 932 21.12 33.98 -15.30
CA PRO A 932 19.89 33.32 -14.89
C PRO A 932 19.17 32.72 -16.11
N LEU A 933 18.86 31.42 -16.06
CA LEU A 933 18.25 30.68 -17.17
C LEU A 933 16.89 31.25 -17.59
N MET A 934 16.16 31.87 -16.67
CA MET A 934 14.89 32.56 -16.95
C MET A 934 15.12 33.81 -17.82
N ASP A 935 16.19 34.57 -17.57
CA ASP A 935 16.56 35.76 -18.35
C ASP A 935 17.08 35.37 -19.74
N ALA A 936 17.68 34.19 -19.85
CA ALA A 936 18.10 33.61 -21.13
C ALA A 936 16.95 33.06 -21.99
N GLY A 937 15.70 33.07 -21.49
CA GLY A 937 14.51 32.70 -22.25
C GLY A 937 13.87 31.35 -21.86
N LEU A 938 14.29 30.74 -20.75
CA LEU A 938 13.60 29.56 -20.21
C LEU A 938 12.30 29.99 -19.51
N ASP A 939 11.14 29.61 -20.05
CA ASP A 939 9.86 29.92 -19.43
C ASP A 939 9.46 28.90 -18.34
N SER A 940 8.37 29.20 -17.61
CA SER A 940 7.90 28.35 -16.51
C SER A 940 7.49 26.94 -16.93
N LEU A 941 7.18 26.70 -18.21
CA LEU A 941 6.82 25.38 -18.74
C LEU A 941 8.07 24.60 -19.13
N ALA A 942 9.01 25.25 -19.81
CA ALA A 942 10.33 24.75 -20.16
C ALA A 942 11.18 24.45 -18.91
N ALA A 943 10.99 25.18 -17.80
CA ALA A 943 11.62 24.91 -16.51
C ALA A 943 11.21 23.56 -15.90
N VAL A 944 9.96 23.15 -16.05
CA VAL A 944 9.45 21.85 -15.58
C VAL A 944 9.95 20.72 -16.47
N GLU A 945 9.98 20.92 -17.79
CA GLU A 945 10.57 19.96 -18.73
C GLU A 945 12.08 19.81 -18.53
N PHE A 946 12.79 20.91 -18.27
CA PHE A 946 14.20 20.93 -17.91
C PHE A 946 14.48 20.13 -16.64
N GLY A 947 13.72 20.38 -15.56
CA GLY A 947 13.85 19.61 -14.32
C GLY A 947 13.62 18.11 -14.50
N ASN A 948 12.60 17.73 -15.31
CA ASN A 948 12.32 16.33 -15.64
C ASN A 948 13.41 15.68 -16.51
N ALA A 949 14.02 16.44 -17.43
CA ALA A 949 15.11 15.97 -18.27
C ALA A 949 16.39 15.72 -17.45
N ILE A 950 16.78 16.67 -16.60
CA ILE A 950 17.93 16.53 -15.69
C ILE A 950 17.71 15.38 -14.69
N GLN A 951 16.50 15.24 -14.14
CA GLN A 951 16.13 14.14 -13.23
C GLN A 951 16.22 12.76 -13.89
N LYS A 952 15.99 12.68 -15.21
CA LYS A 952 16.11 11.46 -16.00
C LYS A 952 17.57 11.11 -16.30
N ASP A 953 18.40 12.12 -16.53
CA ASP A 953 19.83 11.95 -16.83
C ASP A 953 20.66 11.64 -15.57
N PHE A 954 20.22 12.12 -14.39
CA PHE A 954 20.83 11.82 -13.09
C PHE A 954 19.87 11.02 -12.19
N ALA A 955 19.55 9.78 -12.61
CA ALA A 955 18.63 8.89 -11.91
C ALA A 955 19.10 8.56 -10.47
N GLY A 956 18.24 8.83 -9.47
CA GLY A 956 18.52 8.55 -8.05
C GLY A 956 18.65 9.80 -7.16
N LEU A 957 18.78 10.99 -7.76
CA LEU A 957 18.56 12.27 -7.07
C LEU A 957 17.06 12.57 -6.98
N THR A 958 16.62 13.35 -6.00
CA THR A 958 15.25 13.87 -5.96
C THR A 958 15.31 15.37 -6.17
N MET A 959 14.91 15.86 -7.34
CA MET A 959 14.93 17.28 -7.66
C MET A 959 13.70 18.01 -7.08
N PRO A 960 13.87 19.11 -6.33
CA PRO A 960 12.76 19.96 -5.90
C PRO A 960 12.09 20.67 -7.08
N ASN A 961 10.78 20.91 -7.03
CA ASN A 961 10.08 21.68 -8.08
C ASN A 961 10.49 23.17 -8.11
N THR A 962 11.22 23.64 -7.09
CA THR A 962 11.76 25.01 -6.97
C THR A 962 13.19 25.15 -7.50
N LEU A 963 13.76 24.09 -8.08
CA LEU A 963 15.15 23.99 -8.51
C LEU A 963 15.63 25.24 -9.28
N MET A 964 14.82 25.76 -10.19
CA MET A 964 15.18 26.91 -11.06
C MET A 964 15.12 28.27 -10.35
N PHE A 965 14.45 28.35 -9.20
CA PHE A 965 14.44 29.55 -8.36
C PHE A 965 15.58 29.53 -7.34
N ASP A 966 15.87 28.35 -6.79
CA ASP A 966 16.93 28.17 -5.79
C ASP A 966 18.33 28.15 -6.44
N TYR A 967 18.43 27.65 -7.68
CA TYR A 967 19.66 27.52 -8.46
C TYR A 967 19.43 28.08 -9.88
N PRO A 968 19.40 29.42 -10.04
CA PRO A 968 18.93 30.04 -11.28
C PRO A 968 19.90 29.98 -12.46
N SER A 969 21.14 29.53 -12.28
CA SER A 969 22.15 29.49 -13.34
C SER A 969 22.73 28.08 -13.56
N VAL A 970 23.28 27.85 -14.75
CA VAL A 970 23.93 26.58 -15.13
C VAL A 970 24.97 26.16 -14.08
N LYS A 971 25.78 27.11 -13.61
CA LYS A 971 26.83 26.86 -12.61
C LYS A 971 26.28 26.40 -11.26
N ARG A 972 25.25 27.07 -10.72
CA ARG A 972 24.66 26.70 -9.43
C ARG A 972 23.94 25.35 -9.46
N LEU A 973 23.29 25.04 -10.58
CA LEU A 973 22.66 23.74 -10.81
C LEU A 973 23.70 22.62 -10.86
N THR A 974 24.82 22.87 -11.51
CA THR A 974 25.95 21.94 -11.62
C THR A 974 26.52 21.59 -10.25
N GLU A 975 26.70 22.59 -9.38
CA GLU A 975 27.17 22.39 -8.00
C GLU A 975 26.19 21.56 -7.16
N PHE A 976 24.88 21.85 -7.24
CA PHE A 976 23.83 21.14 -6.51
C PHE A 976 23.75 19.65 -6.90
N ILE A 977 23.82 19.35 -8.21
CA ILE A 977 23.77 17.97 -8.73
C ILE A 977 24.97 17.17 -8.23
N ASN A 978 26.16 17.78 -8.22
CA ASN A 978 27.40 17.16 -7.75
C ASN A 978 27.30 16.76 -6.25
N GLU A 979 26.73 17.62 -5.41
CA GLU A 979 26.58 17.34 -3.98
C GLU A 979 25.63 16.16 -3.70
N GLY A 980 24.52 16.07 -4.43
CA GLY A 980 23.53 15.02 -4.18
C GLY A 980 23.97 13.62 -4.62
N LEU A 981 24.84 13.48 -5.63
CA LEU A 981 25.41 12.18 -6.04
C LEU A 981 26.30 11.57 -4.94
N ILE A 982 27.06 12.40 -4.23
CA ILE A 982 27.94 11.97 -3.13
C ILE A 982 27.12 11.47 -1.93
N VAL A 983 25.96 12.08 -1.68
CA VAL A 983 25.04 11.69 -0.58
C VAL A 983 24.36 10.35 -0.88
N GLY A 984 24.00 10.08 -2.14
CA GLY A 984 23.39 8.82 -2.57
C GLY A 984 24.31 7.61 -2.36
N ALA A 985 25.55 7.68 -2.87
CA ALA A 985 26.55 6.62 -2.71
C ALA A 985 26.88 6.33 -1.24
N ARG A 986 26.93 7.37 -0.39
CA ARG A 986 27.14 7.21 1.06
C ARG A 986 26.04 6.38 1.72
N LYS A 987 24.77 6.62 1.39
CA LYS A 987 23.64 5.88 1.98
C LYS A 987 23.67 4.41 1.60
N GLN A 988 24.07 4.09 0.37
CA GLN A 988 24.16 2.71 -0.10
C GLN A 988 25.28 1.93 0.61
N VAL A 989 26.46 2.55 0.77
CA VAL A 989 27.57 1.97 1.53
C VAL A 989 27.21 1.85 3.02
N GLN A 990 26.51 2.85 3.57
CA GLN A 990 26.01 2.81 4.94
C GLN A 990 25.08 1.61 5.18
N GLY A 991 24.09 1.39 4.31
CA GLY A 991 23.17 0.25 4.43
C GLY A 991 23.89 -1.10 4.39
N GLN A 992 24.92 -1.25 3.56
CA GLN A 992 25.72 -2.48 3.53
C GLN A 992 26.54 -2.70 4.81
N ILE A 993 27.09 -1.64 5.41
CA ILE A 993 27.79 -1.75 6.70
C ILE A 993 26.79 -2.10 7.81
N GLU A 994 25.60 -1.51 7.79
CA GLU A 994 24.51 -1.82 8.73
C GLU A 994 24.09 -3.29 8.60
N ASP A 995 23.93 -3.82 7.39
CA ASP A 995 23.59 -5.23 7.15
C ASP A 995 24.68 -6.20 7.65
N MET A 996 25.96 -5.82 7.56
CA MET A 996 27.07 -6.68 7.97
C MET A 996 27.38 -6.65 9.46
N VAL A 997 27.27 -5.48 10.12
CA VAL A 997 27.77 -5.28 11.50
C VAL A 997 26.85 -4.45 12.41
N GLY A 998 25.63 -4.11 11.97
CA GLY A 998 24.75 -3.10 12.59
C GLY A 998 24.34 -3.33 14.05
N GLU A 999 24.48 -4.55 14.60
CA GLU A 999 24.21 -4.83 16.01
C GLU A 999 25.42 -4.57 16.94
N LYS A 1000 26.63 -4.42 16.40
CA LYS A 1000 27.88 -4.43 17.16
C LYS A 1000 28.64 -3.10 17.17
N VAL A 1001 28.24 -2.14 16.35
CA VAL A 1001 28.97 -0.89 16.11
C VAL A 1001 28.00 0.29 16.26
N ASP A 1002 28.49 1.38 16.85
CA ASP A 1002 27.69 2.60 17.06
C ASP A 1002 27.24 3.19 15.70
N PRO A 1003 25.97 3.60 15.55
CA PRO A 1003 25.47 4.28 14.35
C PRO A 1003 26.33 5.48 13.88
N ASP A 1004 26.94 6.23 14.81
CA ASP A 1004 27.81 7.35 14.46
C ASP A 1004 29.15 6.90 13.86
N GLU A 1005 29.68 5.76 14.31
CA GLU A 1005 30.86 5.12 13.73
C GLU A 1005 30.56 4.51 12.35
N ILE A 1006 29.38 3.90 12.19
CA ILE A 1006 28.89 3.39 10.90
C ILE A 1006 28.82 4.53 9.88
N LEU A 1007 28.30 5.69 10.27
CA LEU A 1007 28.23 6.87 9.41
C LEU A 1007 29.62 7.40 9.02
N ALA A 1008 30.59 7.36 9.94
CA ALA A 1008 31.97 7.76 9.66
C ALA A 1008 32.66 6.79 8.69
N LEU A 1009 32.47 5.48 8.87
CA LEU A 1009 32.98 4.43 7.98
C LEU A 1009 32.34 4.51 6.60
N ALA A 1010 31.03 4.73 6.52
CA ALA A 1010 30.32 4.89 5.25
C ALA A 1010 30.84 6.09 4.44
N LYS A 1011 31.17 7.21 5.11
CA LYS A 1011 31.80 8.39 4.46
C LYS A 1011 33.19 8.08 3.91
N TYR A 1012 33.96 7.27 4.62
CA TYR A 1012 35.31 6.89 4.19
C TYR A 1012 35.27 5.91 3.02
N LEU A 1013 34.47 4.85 3.14
CA LEU A 1013 34.36 3.81 2.14
C LEU A 1013 33.69 4.29 0.85
N SER A 1014 32.65 5.13 0.92
CA SER A 1014 32.01 5.65 -0.29
C SER A 1014 32.97 6.46 -1.16
N ARG A 1015 33.91 7.20 -0.55
CA ARG A 1015 34.95 7.92 -1.31
C ARG A 1015 35.95 6.96 -1.98
N LEU A 1016 36.37 5.91 -1.28
CA LEU A 1016 37.32 4.93 -1.83
C LEU A 1016 36.70 4.09 -2.94
N VAL A 1017 35.47 3.61 -2.75
CA VAL A 1017 34.73 2.84 -3.76
C VAL A 1017 34.56 3.68 -5.01
N LEU A 1018 34.11 4.92 -4.87
CA LEU A 1018 33.93 5.81 -6.01
C LEU A 1018 35.25 6.13 -6.71
N ALA A 1019 36.35 6.35 -5.98
CA ALA A 1019 37.67 6.55 -6.58
C ALA A 1019 38.19 5.33 -7.35
N SER A 1020 37.82 4.11 -6.93
CA SER A 1020 38.27 2.87 -7.59
C SER A 1020 37.59 2.57 -8.92
N ILE A 1021 36.42 3.15 -9.21
CA ILE A 1021 35.67 2.89 -10.44
C ILE A 1021 36.42 3.43 -11.66
N ASP A 1022 37.03 4.61 -11.56
CA ASP A 1022 37.77 5.25 -12.65
C ASP A 1022 39.03 4.46 -13.04
N ASP A 1023 39.70 3.84 -12.06
CA ASP A 1023 40.87 2.99 -12.30
C ASP A 1023 40.50 1.66 -12.95
N VAL A 1024 39.34 1.08 -12.61
CA VAL A 1024 38.90 -0.23 -13.12
C VAL A 1024 38.35 -0.14 -14.55
N PHE A 1025 37.70 0.97 -14.94
CA PHE A 1025 36.99 1.09 -16.22
C PHE A 1025 37.59 2.09 -17.23
N ALA A 1026 38.79 2.62 -16.98
CA ALA A 1026 39.42 3.66 -17.82
C ALA A 1026 39.42 3.37 -19.33
N GLN A 1027 39.64 2.12 -19.74
CA GLN A 1027 39.65 1.75 -21.17
C GLN A 1027 38.23 1.64 -21.76
N ALA A 1028 37.24 1.20 -20.99
CA ALA A 1028 35.85 1.14 -21.43
C ALA A 1028 35.30 2.56 -21.70
N MET A 1029 35.65 3.53 -20.86
CA MET A 1029 35.29 4.94 -21.05
C MET A 1029 35.88 5.52 -22.34
N LYS A 1030 37.11 5.13 -22.72
CA LYS A 1030 37.69 5.55 -24.01
C LYS A 1030 36.90 5.00 -25.19
N ILE A 1031 36.47 3.74 -25.14
CA ILE A 1031 35.66 3.12 -26.20
C ILE A 1031 34.29 3.81 -26.28
N GLN A 1032 33.64 4.07 -25.14
CA GLN A 1032 32.36 4.80 -25.11
C GLN A 1032 32.48 6.20 -25.72
N ASN A 1033 33.53 6.94 -25.38
CA ASN A 1033 33.79 8.26 -25.94
C ASN A 1033 34.04 8.20 -27.45
N TRP A 1034 34.74 7.17 -27.93
CA TRP A 1034 34.95 6.95 -29.36
C TRP A 1034 33.62 6.66 -30.09
N LEU A 1035 32.74 5.80 -29.54
CA LEU A 1035 31.39 5.54 -30.07
C LEU A 1035 30.50 6.80 -30.08
N ASN A 1036 30.63 7.67 -29.07
CA ASN A 1036 29.95 8.96 -29.02
C ASN A 1036 30.41 9.90 -30.14
N GLN A 1037 31.71 9.96 -30.43
CA GLN A 1037 32.25 10.76 -31.53
C GLN A 1037 31.70 10.27 -32.88
N ILE A 1038 31.62 8.96 -33.08
CA ILE A 1038 31.01 8.39 -34.28
C ILE A 1038 29.54 8.80 -34.41
N THR A 1039 28.77 8.71 -33.32
CA THR A 1039 27.35 9.07 -33.32
C THR A 1039 27.13 10.55 -33.66
N LYS A 1040 28.04 11.44 -33.26
CA LYS A 1040 28.01 12.85 -33.65
C LYS A 1040 28.13 13.02 -35.17
N ILE A 1041 28.91 12.19 -35.86
CA ILE A 1041 29.06 12.23 -37.33
C ILE A 1041 27.76 11.77 -38.01
N PHE A 1042 27.21 10.61 -37.61
CA PHE A 1042 25.95 10.09 -38.15
C PHE A 1042 24.76 11.05 -37.92
N SER A 1043 24.71 11.69 -36.74
CA SER A 1043 23.69 12.69 -36.41
C SER A 1043 23.75 13.92 -37.32
N LYS A 1044 24.96 14.39 -37.68
CA LYS A 1044 25.13 15.48 -38.65
C LYS A 1044 24.65 15.10 -40.05
N LEU A 1045 24.81 13.83 -40.43
CA LEU A 1045 24.34 13.30 -41.71
C LEU A 1045 22.84 12.97 -41.71
N GLN A 1046 22.13 13.15 -40.59
CA GLN A 1046 20.75 12.68 -40.39
C GLN A 1046 20.56 11.20 -40.75
N ALA A 1047 21.61 10.40 -40.51
CA ALA A 1047 21.63 8.96 -40.75
C ALA A 1047 21.59 8.18 -39.41
N PRO A 1048 20.80 7.08 -39.31
CA PRO A 1048 20.78 6.26 -38.12
C PRO A 1048 22.13 5.56 -37.93
N ASN A 1049 22.52 5.31 -36.69
CA ASN A 1049 23.68 4.46 -36.42
C ASN A 1049 23.37 3.04 -36.89
N ALA A 1050 24.27 2.46 -37.67
CA ALA A 1050 24.16 1.09 -38.17
C ALA A 1050 25.53 0.40 -38.08
N TRP A 1051 25.52 -0.90 -37.83
CA TRP A 1051 26.72 -1.74 -37.82
C TRP A 1051 26.35 -3.21 -38.10
N ILE A 1052 27.33 -4.00 -38.52
CA ILE A 1052 27.21 -5.46 -38.62
C ILE A 1052 27.74 -6.11 -37.34
N SER A 1053 26.95 -7.00 -36.72
CA SER A 1053 27.41 -7.77 -35.55
C SER A 1053 28.42 -8.85 -35.98
N PRO A 1054 29.25 -9.38 -35.04
CA PRO A 1054 30.22 -10.44 -35.36
C PRO A 1054 29.63 -11.73 -35.95
N VAL A 1055 28.35 -12.01 -35.71
CA VAL A 1055 27.62 -13.14 -36.33
C VAL A 1055 26.94 -12.77 -37.67
N GLY A 1056 27.25 -11.59 -38.23
CA GLY A 1056 26.80 -11.14 -39.54
C GLY A 1056 25.40 -10.52 -39.59
N LEU A 1057 24.81 -10.14 -38.45
CA LEU A 1057 23.49 -9.50 -38.42
C LEU A 1057 23.62 -7.97 -38.56
N ASN A 1058 22.80 -7.38 -39.42
CA ASN A 1058 22.75 -5.93 -39.58
C ASN A 1058 21.93 -5.30 -38.44
N CYS A 1059 22.59 -4.49 -37.62
CA CYS A 1059 22.01 -3.75 -36.50
C CYS A 1059 21.80 -2.29 -36.89
N VAL A 1060 20.57 -1.77 -36.74
CA VAL A 1060 20.23 -0.38 -37.06
C VAL A 1060 19.46 0.26 -35.90
N GLN A 1061 19.80 1.50 -35.56
CA GLN A 1061 19.13 2.31 -34.53
C GLN A 1061 18.31 3.44 -35.15
N PRO A 1062 17.02 3.24 -35.48
CA PRO A 1062 16.20 4.26 -36.12
C PRO A 1062 15.60 5.24 -35.10
N TYR A 1063 16.43 5.86 -34.26
CA TYR A 1063 15.96 6.84 -33.27
C TYR A 1063 15.56 8.16 -33.94
N ARG A 1064 14.32 8.23 -34.40
CA ARG A 1064 13.74 9.42 -35.05
C ARG A 1064 12.81 10.19 -34.11
N ASN A 1065 12.65 11.49 -34.36
CA ASN A 1065 11.67 12.29 -33.64
C ASN A 1065 10.24 11.82 -33.98
N ALA A 1066 9.31 11.92 -33.03
CA ALA A 1066 7.93 11.50 -33.27
C ALA A 1066 7.16 12.57 -34.06
N GLN A 1067 6.49 12.17 -35.14
CA GLN A 1067 5.48 13.00 -35.79
C GLN A 1067 4.18 12.87 -34.99
N LYS A 1068 3.64 14.02 -34.55
CA LYS A 1068 2.43 14.09 -33.73
C LYS A 1068 1.31 14.72 -34.54
N ALA A 1069 0.12 14.13 -34.52
CA ALA A 1069 -1.11 14.75 -34.98
C ALA A 1069 -2.04 14.97 -33.80
N VAL A 1070 -2.65 16.13 -33.76
CA VAL A 1070 -3.56 16.51 -32.69
C VAL A 1070 -4.99 16.31 -33.19
N VAL A 1071 -5.67 15.29 -32.64
CA VAL A 1071 -7.08 15.03 -32.93
C VAL A 1071 -7.92 15.70 -31.87
N ARG A 1072 -8.66 16.72 -32.28
CA ARG A 1072 -9.58 17.46 -31.41
C ARG A 1072 -10.98 16.86 -31.52
N SER A 1073 -11.51 16.39 -30.39
CA SER A 1073 -12.92 15.99 -30.26
C SER A 1073 -13.68 17.01 -29.40
N LYS A 1074 -15.00 16.91 -29.37
CA LYS A 1074 -15.86 17.78 -28.57
C LYS A 1074 -15.66 17.66 -27.04
N ARG A 1075 -14.99 16.61 -26.55
CA ARG A 1075 -14.76 16.36 -25.11
C ARG A 1075 -13.29 16.44 -24.69
N GLN A 1076 -12.37 16.20 -25.60
CA GLN A 1076 -10.93 16.22 -25.31
C GLN A 1076 -10.11 16.37 -26.59
N THR A 1077 -8.88 16.86 -26.42
CA THR A 1077 -7.87 16.90 -27.47
C THR A 1077 -6.85 15.79 -27.21
N VAL A 1078 -6.73 14.86 -28.15
CA VAL A 1078 -5.81 13.71 -28.06
C VAL A 1078 -4.68 13.91 -29.05
N THR A 1079 -3.43 13.89 -28.56
CA THR A 1079 -2.25 13.94 -29.42
C THR A 1079 -1.82 12.51 -29.75
N LEU A 1080 -2.00 12.12 -31.00
CA LEU A 1080 -1.64 10.81 -31.52
C LEU A 1080 -0.27 10.87 -32.18
N LYS A 1081 0.57 9.87 -31.93
CA LYS A 1081 1.80 9.67 -32.72
C LYS A 1081 1.39 9.07 -34.06
N THR A 1082 1.55 9.82 -35.15
CA THR A 1082 1.15 9.39 -36.50
C THR A 1082 2.28 8.77 -37.32
N GLY A 1083 3.52 8.86 -36.83
CA GLY A 1083 4.68 8.24 -37.45
C GLY A 1083 5.99 8.76 -36.86
N ASP A 1084 7.09 8.42 -37.51
CA ASP A 1084 8.41 8.97 -37.23
C ASP A 1084 8.70 10.12 -38.21
N ALA A 1085 9.14 11.26 -37.66
CA ALA A 1085 9.61 12.40 -38.43
C ALA A 1085 10.91 12.03 -39.20
N PRO A 1086 11.23 12.75 -40.30
CA PRO A 1086 12.46 12.50 -41.05
C PRO A 1086 13.74 12.87 -40.29
N THR A 1087 13.63 13.60 -39.17
CA THR A 1087 14.77 14.06 -38.37
C THR A 1087 15.13 13.10 -37.24
N ILE A 1088 16.42 12.93 -37.00
CA ILE A 1088 16.95 12.05 -35.96
C ILE A 1088 16.88 12.71 -34.58
N ASN A 1089 16.57 11.91 -33.57
CA ASN A 1089 16.71 12.31 -32.18
C ASN A 1089 18.17 12.10 -31.73
N GLN A 1090 18.97 13.18 -31.84
CA GLN A 1090 20.42 13.12 -31.64
C GLN A 1090 20.80 12.61 -30.23
N MET A 1091 20.06 13.03 -29.20
CA MET A 1091 20.30 12.63 -27.81
C MET A 1091 20.05 11.14 -27.60
N ARG A 1092 18.89 10.61 -28.05
CA ARG A 1092 18.55 9.18 -27.92
C ARG A 1092 19.51 8.29 -28.70
N GLN A 1093 19.95 8.73 -29.88
CA GLN A 1093 20.93 8.00 -30.67
C GLN A 1093 22.31 7.96 -29.99
N ARG A 1094 22.78 9.09 -29.45
CA ARG A 1094 24.05 9.17 -28.69
C ARG A 1094 24.03 8.25 -27.47
N MET A 1095 22.97 8.33 -26.66
CA MET A 1095 22.86 7.52 -25.44
C MET A 1095 22.62 6.04 -25.72
N GLY A 1096 21.91 5.71 -26.79
CA GLY A 1096 21.58 4.33 -27.16
C GLY A 1096 22.72 3.59 -27.85
N TYR A 1097 23.72 4.28 -28.40
CA TYR A 1097 24.73 3.61 -29.23
C TYR A 1097 25.66 2.67 -28.46
N PRO A 1098 26.35 3.10 -27.39
CA PRO A 1098 27.23 2.20 -26.62
C PRO A 1098 26.53 0.94 -26.05
N PRO A 1099 25.39 1.02 -25.34
CA PRO A 1099 24.80 -0.17 -24.73
C PRO A 1099 24.26 -1.16 -25.77
N ASN A 1100 23.63 -0.67 -26.84
CA ASN A 1100 23.12 -1.57 -27.87
C ASN A 1100 24.24 -2.23 -28.70
N PHE A 1101 25.39 -1.55 -28.85
CA PHE A 1101 26.56 -2.17 -29.45
C PHE A 1101 27.05 -3.35 -28.59
N ILE A 1102 27.16 -3.16 -27.27
CA ILE A 1102 27.51 -4.25 -26.33
C ILE A 1102 26.47 -5.36 -26.34
N HIS A 1103 25.17 -5.05 -26.28
CA HIS A 1103 24.11 -6.07 -26.37
C HIS A 1103 24.17 -6.86 -27.68
N SER A 1104 24.65 -6.26 -28.77
CA SER A 1104 24.86 -7.01 -30.03
C SER A 1104 26.01 -8.02 -29.92
N LEU A 1105 27.02 -7.75 -29.08
CA LEU A 1105 28.09 -8.70 -28.77
C LEU A 1105 27.58 -9.80 -27.82
N ASP A 1106 26.78 -9.45 -26.81
CA ASP A 1106 26.17 -10.43 -25.89
C ASP A 1106 25.24 -11.39 -26.64
N ALA A 1107 24.42 -10.88 -27.55
CA ALA A 1107 23.58 -11.68 -28.42
C ALA A 1107 24.40 -12.57 -29.37
N SER A 1108 25.53 -12.06 -29.87
CA SER A 1108 26.47 -12.84 -30.70
C SER A 1108 27.09 -13.98 -29.90
N HIS A 1109 27.51 -13.71 -28.66
CA HIS A 1109 28.05 -14.71 -27.74
C HIS A 1109 27.02 -15.81 -27.44
N MET A 1110 25.79 -15.44 -27.07
CA MET A 1110 24.71 -16.40 -26.83
C MET A 1110 24.45 -17.29 -28.07
N MET A 1111 24.43 -16.70 -29.27
CA MET A 1111 24.23 -17.45 -30.51
C MET A 1111 25.36 -18.47 -30.76
N MET A 1112 26.61 -18.07 -30.55
CA MET A 1112 27.78 -18.96 -30.67
C MET A 1112 27.73 -20.11 -29.66
N VAL A 1113 27.25 -19.86 -28.44
CA VAL A 1113 27.04 -20.89 -27.40
C VAL A 1113 25.92 -21.85 -27.80
N ALA A 1114 24.79 -21.33 -28.28
CA ALA A 1114 23.67 -22.13 -28.75
C ALA A 1114 24.08 -23.05 -29.91
N GLU A 1115 24.83 -22.52 -30.88
CA GLU A 1115 25.35 -23.30 -32.00
C GLU A 1115 26.32 -24.40 -31.54
N SER A 1116 27.19 -24.08 -30.58
CA SER A 1116 28.13 -25.06 -30.00
C SER A 1116 27.39 -26.15 -29.23
N CYS A 1117 26.34 -25.80 -28.47
CA CYS A 1117 25.48 -26.77 -27.79
C CYS A 1117 24.76 -27.68 -28.80
N GLN A 1118 24.24 -27.11 -29.90
CA GLN A 1118 23.62 -27.88 -30.97
C GLN A 1118 24.59 -28.87 -31.62
N ARG A 1119 25.83 -28.44 -31.90
CA ARG A 1119 26.89 -29.33 -32.45
C ARG A 1119 27.23 -30.50 -31.51
N GLU A 1120 27.16 -30.27 -30.20
CA GLU A 1120 27.39 -31.27 -29.16
C GLU A 1120 26.15 -32.09 -28.78
N GLY A 1121 25.00 -31.86 -29.44
CA GLY A 1121 23.74 -32.56 -29.17
C GLY A 1121 23.08 -32.19 -27.83
N MET A 1122 23.39 -31.01 -27.28
CA MET A 1122 22.90 -30.53 -26.00
C MET A 1122 21.66 -29.64 -26.16
N THR A 1123 20.73 -29.74 -25.20
CA THR A 1123 19.61 -28.81 -25.08
C THR A 1123 20.10 -27.46 -24.58
N PHE A 1124 19.70 -26.37 -25.23
CA PHE A 1124 20.03 -25.00 -24.83
C PHE A 1124 18.75 -24.17 -24.70
N ALA A 1125 18.62 -23.45 -23.59
CA ALA A 1125 17.58 -22.44 -23.38
C ALA A 1125 18.21 -21.19 -22.77
N ALA A 1126 17.69 -20.01 -23.10
CA ALA A 1126 18.17 -18.75 -22.52
C ALA A 1126 17.02 -17.75 -22.33
N VAL A 1127 17.11 -16.95 -21.28
CA VAL A 1127 16.28 -15.75 -21.06
C VAL A 1127 17.23 -14.66 -20.59
N HIS A 1128 17.23 -13.54 -21.33
CA HIS A 1128 18.23 -12.47 -21.14
C HIS A 1128 19.66 -13.07 -21.16
N ASP A 1129 20.44 -12.83 -20.10
CA ASP A 1129 21.84 -13.25 -20.01
C ASP A 1129 22.02 -14.55 -19.21
N SER A 1130 20.93 -15.30 -18.99
CA SER A 1130 20.94 -16.59 -18.27
C SER A 1130 20.84 -17.77 -19.23
N PHE A 1131 21.78 -18.72 -19.14
CA PHE A 1131 21.86 -19.90 -20.00
C PHE A 1131 21.50 -21.18 -19.22
N TRP A 1132 20.70 -22.05 -19.84
CA TRP A 1132 20.24 -23.30 -19.24
C TRP A 1132 20.43 -24.49 -20.17
N THR A 1133 20.64 -25.65 -19.54
CA THR A 1133 20.70 -26.98 -20.16
C THR A 1133 20.25 -28.03 -19.12
N HIS A 1134 20.24 -29.32 -19.46
CA HIS A 1134 19.98 -30.38 -18.50
C HIS A 1134 21.08 -30.44 -17.43
N ALA A 1135 20.73 -30.80 -16.19
CA ALA A 1135 21.65 -30.76 -15.05
C ALA A 1135 22.98 -31.51 -15.29
N CYS A 1136 22.96 -32.63 -16.03
CA CYS A 1136 24.15 -33.41 -16.37
C CYS A 1136 25.12 -32.69 -17.30
N ASP A 1137 24.64 -31.75 -18.11
CA ASP A 1137 25.44 -31.06 -19.13
C ASP A 1137 25.92 -29.68 -18.68
N THR A 1138 25.59 -29.27 -17.45
CA THR A 1138 25.93 -27.95 -16.89
C THR A 1138 27.43 -27.65 -16.94
N ALA A 1139 28.29 -28.61 -16.59
CA ALA A 1139 29.75 -28.45 -16.68
C ALA A 1139 30.22 -28.24 -18.13
N LYS A 1140 29.59 -28.91 -19.09
CA LYS A 1140 29.91 -28.80 -20.51
C LYS A 1140 29.40 -27.48 -21.10
N LEU A 1141 28.19 -27.04 -20.75
CA LEU A 1141 27.67 -25.71 -21.09
C LEU A 1141 28.59 -24.61 -20.57
N ASN A 1142 29.06 -24.74 -19.32
CA ASN A 1142 29.97 -23.80 -18.68
C ASN A 1142 31.32 -23.69 -19.41
N MET A 1143 31.84 -24.80 -19.93
CA MET A 1143 33.03 -24.84 -20.79
C MET A 1143 32.78 -24.18 -22.16
N LEU A 1144 31.73 -24.62 -22.88
CA LEU A 1144 31.38 -24.07 -24.20
C LEU A 1144 31.10 -22.56 -24.15
N THR A 1145 30.49 -22.08 -23.06
CA THR A 1145 30.23 -20.66 -22.84
C THR A 1145 31.53 -19.84 -22.77
N ARG A 1146 32.56 -20.36 -22.08
CA ARG A 1146 33.89 -19.72 -22.03
C ARG A 1146 34.61 -19.77 -23.37
N GLU A 1147 34.52 -20.90 -24.07
CA GLU A 1147 35.14 -21.06 -25.38
C GLU A 1147 34.58 -20.06 -26.39
N ALA A 1148 33.24 -19.95 -26.48
CA ALA A 1148 32.57 -19.00 -27.35
C ALA A 1148 32.95 -17.54 -27.02
N PHE A 1149 33.13 -17.20 -25.74
CA PHE A 1149 33.53 -15.85 -25.34
C PHE A 1149 34.94 -15.51 -25.80
N VAL A 1150 35.88 -16.44 -25.59
CA VAL A 1150 37.27 -16.25 -26.04
C VAL A 1150 37.34 -16.21 -27.56
N GLU A 1151 36.56 -17.03 -28.26
CA GLU A 1151 36.48 -17.01 -29.72
C GLU A 1151 35.95 -15.67 -30.25
N LEU A 1152 34.86 -15.16 -29.67
CA LEU A 1152 34.28 -13.86 -30.05
C LEU A 1152 35.26 -12.72 -29.83
N HIS A 1153 35.84 -12.61 -28.63
CA HIS A 1153 36.67 -11.47 -28.25
C HIS A 1153 38.11 -11.53 -28.80
N ARG A 1154 38.52 -12.66 -29.38
CA ARG A 1154 39.76 -12.75 -30.17
C ARG A 1154 39.63 -12.09 -31.55
N GLN A 1155 38.41 -11.86 -32.03
CA GLN A 1155 38.17 -11.16 -33.28
C GLN A 1155 38.51 -9.67 -33.14
N PRO A 1156 38.94 -8.99 -34.22
CA PRO A 1156 39.26 -7.57 -34.19
C PRO A 1156 38.00 -6.70 -34.25
N ILE A 1157 37.07 -6.88 -33.30
CA ILE A 1157 35.71 -6.33 -33.28
C ILE A 1157 35.66 -4.82 -33.59
N LEU A 1158 36.49 -4.02 -32.91
CA LEU A 1158 36.48 -2.56 -33.12
C LEU A 1158 37.08 -2.14 -34.47
N ALA A 1159 38.03 -2.93 -35.01
CA ALA A 1159 38.61 -2.65 -36.31
C ALA A 1159 37.63 -2.99 -37.44
N GLU A 1160 36.87 -4.08 -37.30
CA GLU A 1160 35.79 -4.43 -38.22
C GLU A 1160 34.68 -3.38 -38.21
N LEU A 1161 34.29 -2.92 -37.00
CA LEU A 1161 33.36 -1.81 -36.84
C LEU A 1161 33.87 -0.53 -37.53
N TYR A 1162 35.17 -0.22 -37.40
CA TYR A 1162 35.78 0.94 -38.03
C TYR A 1162 35.73 0.87 -39.57
N GLU A 1163 35.98 -0.31 -40.16
CA GLU A 1163 35.87 -0.51 -41.61
C GLU A 1163 34.41 -0.43 -42.08
N ASP A 1164 33.47 -1.01 -41.34
CA ASP A 1164 32.04 -0.93 -41.65
C ASP A 1164 31.55 0.54 -41.63
N MET A 1165 32.03 1.33 -40.68
CA MET A 1165 31.72 2.77 -40.61
C MET A 1165 32.26 3.55 -41.81
N LYS A 1166 33.46 3.24 -42.31
CA LYS A 1166 34.00 3.91 -43.50
C LYS A 1166 33.09 3.72 -44.72
N VAL A 1167 32.50 2.53 -44.86
CA VAL A 1167 31.54 2.23 -45.93
C VAL A 1167 30.27 3.07 -45.75
N HIS A 1168 29.72 3.12 -44.54
CA HIS A 1168 28.49 3.86 -44.23
C HIS A 1168 28.64 5.39 -44.29
N LEU A 1169 29.83 5.93 -44.03
CA LEU A 1169 30.11 7.37 -43.99
C LEU A 1169 30.46 7.99 -45.35
N GLY A 1170 30.47 7.21 -46.44
CA GLY A 1170 30.54 7.73 -47.81
C GLY A 1170 31.75 8.63 -48.13
N GLY A 1171 32.88 8.45 -47.43
CA GLY A 1171 34.13 9.20 -47.64
C GLY A 1171 34.56 10.12 -46.50
N GLN A 1172 33.80 10.25 -45.40
CA GLN A 1172 34.31 10.87 -44.16
C GLN A 1172 35.10 9.86 -43.33
N ALA A 1173 36.29 10.25 -42.86
CA ALA A 1173 37.12 9.39 -42.03
C ALA A 1173 36.53 9.27 -40.60
N PRO A 1174 36.28 8.06 -40.08
CA PRO A 1174 35.88 7.89 -38.68
C PRO A 1174 37.04 8.26 -37.74
N PRO A 1175 36.76 8.58 -36.46
CA PRO A 1175 37.79 8.87 -35.46
C PRO A 1175 38.77 7.69 -35.31
N PRO A 1176 40.04 7.95 -35.00
CA PRO A 1176 41.07 6.91 -34.93
C PRO A 1176 40.71 5.82 -33.91
N LEU A 1177 41.05 4.57 -34.25
CA LEU A 1177 40.74 3.40 -33.43
C LEU A 1177 41.39 3.50 -32.03
N PRO A 1178 40.68 3.17 -30.94
CA PRO A 1178 41.27 3.05 -29.61
C PRO A 1178 42.37 1.99 -29.56
N GLU A 1179 43.36 2.18 -28.69
CA GLU A 1179 44.46 1.22 -28.49
C GLU A 1179 43.94 -0.09 -27.88
N GLN A 1180 44.43 -1.22 -28.39
CA GLN A 1180 44.12 -2.54 -27.84
C GLN A 1180 44.86 -2.79 -26.52
N GLY A 1181 44.15 -3.29 -25.52
CA GLY A 1181 44.74 -3.66 -24.23
C GLY A 1181 45.63 -4.91 -24.29
N GLN A 1182 46.28 -5.22 -23.17
CA GLN A 1182 47.21 -6.36 -23.03
C GLN A 1182 46.58 -7.59 -22.32
N LEU A 1183 45.25 -7.67 -22.24
CA LEU A 1183 44.57 -8.76 -21.55
C LEU A 1183 44.79 -10.08 -22.30
N ASP A 1184 45.35 -11.07 -21.61
CA ASP A 1184 45.40 -12.45 -22.09
C ASP A 1184 44.02 -13.11 -21.94
N LEU A 1185 43.30 -13.23 -23.05
CA LEU A 1185 41.96 -13.82 -23.11
C LEU A 1185 41.96 -15.31 -22.73
N ASP A 1186 43.09 -16.01 -22.79
CA ASP A 1186 43.11 -17.44 -22.47
C ASP A 1186 42.87 -17.71 -20.99
N ARG A 1187 43.20 -16.74 -20.13
CA ARG A 1187 42.92 -16.78 -18.69
C ARG A 1187 41.43 -16.85 -18.35
N VAL A 1188 40.55 -16.47 -19.29
CA VAL A 1188 39.10 -16.54 -19.12
C VAL A 1188 38.61 -17.98 -19.00
N ARG A 1189 39.27 -18.94 -19.69
CA ARG A 1189 38.91 -20.36 -19.63
C ARG A 1189 39.02 -20.95 -18.23
N ASP A 1190 39.99 -20.46 -17.47
CA ASP A 1190 40.28 -20.92 -16.11
C ASP A 1190 39.69 -19.99 -15.04
N SER A 1191 38.89 -18.99 -15.43
CA SER A 1191 38.30 -18.05 -14.49
C SER A 1191 37.25 -18.75 -13.60
N LEU A 1192 37.49 -18.66 -12.29
CA LEU A 1192 36.58 -19.14 -11.25
C LEU A 1192 35.23 -18.40 -11.31
N TYR A 1193 35.26 -17.11 -11.69
CA TYR A 1193 34.09 -16.24 -11.81
C TYR A 1193 33.99 -15.73 -13.25
N PHE A 1194 33.18 -16.41 -14.06
CA PHE A 1194 32.96 -16.07 -15.47
C PHE A 1194 31.49 -15.76 -15.78
N PHE A 1195 30.57 -16.39 -15.05
CA PHE A 1195 29.16 -16.03 -14.88
C PHE A 1195 28.78 -16.43 -13.44
N ALA A 1196 27.90 -15.65 -12.80
CA ALA A 1196 27.47 -15.88 -11.41
C ALA A 1196 26.17 -16.69 -11.34
#